data_AF-A0A8C7ZBY9-F1
#
_entry.id   AF-A0A8C7ZBY9-F1
#
_cell.length_a   1.000
_cell.length_b   1.000
_cell.length_c   1.000
_cell.angle_alpha   90.00
_cell.angle_beta   90.00
_cell.angle_gamma   90.00
#
_symmetry.space_group_name_H-M   'P 1'
#
loop_
_entity.id
_entity.type
_entity.pdbx_description
1 polymer ?
#
loop_
_entity_poly.entity_id
_entity_poly.type
_entity_poly.pdbx_seq_one_letter_code
_entity_poly.pdbx_strand_id
1 'polypeptide(L)'
;MTKIKPEVNRRLLKSPQWCSRAGQSLKLCWFHGKRVCKYKYIILFGLSSSRTNSLLCWTDVIWTHKVDICINPLSLSFEDLCLNGCVTPVCWGFQVKSVNLSDSEQLSIRGVDERGASLVLANHTLLVEGQVIRSPTNTLSVYYRSAAEGSLGLFQLHYQIFRLSCPLPKRPHFGEVSVLDLLPGGIARFHCHMGYHLEGAHLLTCLNASLPTWSGKEPTCRALCGGTVKNATIGRVLSPSPHHGPNATLDRSCSWSLEAPKDQRLHLHLERLLLGPTDRLVLWSGLDAGSVVLFDSARGGQIPFEGVISEGPAVRIQFITDQPNPNTGFNIRYEAFERGHCYEPYLQNGNFTTTDPLYGVGAVIQFTCDPGHSLEQGPPVIECISARDPYWNDTEPICKAQCGGDLTGPGGVILSPNWPEWYGEGEDCSWRVHVEEDKRVLLDVQLLNISDSDMLTITDGDEVATRILGRYVGGSGPFKLSSTSPDLTITFHSDPAGLVFGKGEGFIINYMEVSRNDSCPDLPEIQNGWKTTSHVALVRGARITYQCDPGYDLVGRETLTCQLDLSWSSQPPFCEKIMYCSDPGHVEHASRTLSDPKLLVGTTIQYSCNAGFILQGGATITCYGREPGTPVWTSRLPHCVCEYLNPGLPENGYQILSKRLYLPGESLTFVCYQGYELIGEVAIKCILGSPSFWSGPLPLCRGEVFILQDLPLC
;
A
#
# COMPACT_ATOMS: atom_id res chain seq x y z
N MET A 1 30.74 43.73 -7.68
CA MET A 1 32.21 43.81 -7.55
C MET A 1 32.77 42.43 -7.88
N THR A 2 33.72 42.41 -8.83
CA THR A 2 34.75 41.36 -9.09
C THR A 2 34.25 39.91 -9.17
N LYS A 3 33.91 39.35 -10.35
CA LYS A 3 34.79 38.94 -11.48
C LYS A 3 36.09 38.26 -11.02
N ILE A 4 36.22 36.96 -11.29
CA ILE A 4 37.31 36.32 -12.05
C ILE A 4 36.75 35.00 -12.65
N LYS A 5 36.69 34.94 -13.98
CA LYS A 5 36.85 33.73 -14.82
C LYS A 5 38.29 33.83 -15.38
N PRO A 6 38.96 32.73 -15.75
CA PRO A 6 38.94 32.32 -17.17
C PRO A 6 39.02 30.78 -17.35
N GLU A 7 38.22 30.18 -18.24
CA GLU A 7 38.58 29.79 -19.62
C GLU A 7 39.27 28.41 -19.71
N VAL A 8 39.15 27.56 -20.72
CA VAL A 8 38.43 27.49 -22.02
C VAL A 8 38.77 26.08 -22.56
N ASN A 9 37.82 25.31 -23.12
CA ASN A 9 37.74 24.78 -24.51
C ASN A 9 37.38 23.27 -24.40
N ARG A 10 36.58 22.62 -25.25
CA ARG A 10 35.84 22.96 -26.47
C ARG A 10 34.94 21.74 -26.82
N ARG A 11 33.71 22.00 -27.28
CA ARG A 11 32.94 21.35 -28.39
C ARG A 11 32.93 19.81 -28.50
N LEU A 12 31.82 19.09 -28.66
CA LEU A 12 30.71 19.19 -29.65
C LEU A 12 29.49 18.39 -29.10
N LEU A 13 28.28 18.95 -29.04
CA LEU A 13 27.17 18.91 -30.03
C LEU A 13 26.33 17.60 -30.08
N LYS A 14 25.02 17.80 -29.85
CA LYS A 14 23.82 17.06 -30.31
C LYS A 14 23.20 15.96 -29.42
N SER A 15 22.02 16.34 -28.91
CA SER A 15 20.82 15.54 -28.54
C SER A 15 20.27 14.69 -29.71
N PRO A 16 19.08 14.07 -29.61
CA PRO A 16 18.54 13.08 -28.64
C PRO A 16 17.88 11.88 -29.40
N GLN A 17 17.53 10.76 -28.75
CA GLN A 17 16.36 9.91 -29.06
C GLN A 17 16.32 8.68 -28.13
N TRP A 18 15.38 8.67 -27.16
CA TRP A 18 14.12 7.89 -27.16
C TRP A 18 14.30 6.37 -27.11
N CYS A 19 13.91 5.75 -25.99
CA CYS A 19 12.77 4.83 -26.02
C CYS A 19 12.19 4.57 -24.64
N SER A 20 10.87 4.44 -24.66
CA SER A 20 9.90 4.41 -23.59
C SER A 20 9.70 3.04 -22.91
N ARG A 21 9.03 3.09 -21.75
CA ARG A 21 8.19 2.07 -21.10
C ARG A 21 8.90 0.91 -20.37
N ALA A 22 9.02 1.07 -19.05
CA ALA A 22 8.19 0.33 -18.09
C ALA A 22 8.25 1.05 -16.74
N GLY A 23 7.09 1.28 -16.14
CA GLY A 23 6.98 2.01 -14.88
C GLY A 23 7.63 1.25 -13.73
N GLN A 24 8.67 1.84 -13.15
CA GLN A 24 8.85 1.90 -11.70
C GLN A 24 9.37 3.30 -11.37
N SER A 25 8.47 4.15 -10.91
CA SER A 25 8.82 5.37 -10.20
C SER A 25 9.22 5.01 -8.77
N LEU A 26 10.50 5.10 -8.45
CA LEU A 26 10.96 5.69 -7.19
C LEU A 26 12.37 6.26 -7.38
N LYS A 27 12.45 7.58 -7.17
CA LYS A 27 13.66 8.40 -7.23
C LYS A 27 14.47 8.29 -5.92
N LEU A 28 15.79 8.44 -6.11
CA LEU A 28 16.82 8.95 -5.22
C LEU A 28 17.24 8.10 -4.00
N CYS A 29 18.43 7.52 -4.14
CA CYS A 29 19.40 7.36 -3.05
C CYS A 29 19.85 8.75 -2.54
N TRP A 30 20.10 8.88 -1.23
CA TRP A 30 21.40 9.31 -0.68
C TRP A 30 21.48 9.02 0.82
N PHE A 31 22.70 8.76 1.28
CA PHE A 31 23.06 8.09 2.53
C PHE A 31 23.54 9.10 3.57
N HIS A 32 22.89 9.14 4.73
CA HIS A 32 23.47 9.53 6.04
C HIS A 32 22.58 9.00 7.17
N GLY A 33 22.59 7.67 7.38
CA GLY A 33 22.00 7.04 8.57
C GLY A 33 20.79 6.13 8.31
N LYS A 34 21.05 4.82 8.31
CA LYS A 34 20.17 3.62 8.40
C LYS A 34 18.90 3.53 7.51
N ARG A 35 18.84 2.47 6.68
CA ARG A 35 17.63 1.64 6.38
C ARG A 35 18.05 0.34 5.66
N VAL A 36 17.43 -0.79 6.04
CA VAL A 36 17.73 -2.16 5.53
C VAL A 36 16.94 -2.42 4.23
N CYS A 37 17.61 -2.92 3.19
CA CYS A 37 16.97 -3.31 1.94
C CYS A 37 16.18 -4.63 2.09
N LYS A 38 14.87 -4.61 1.84
CA LYS A 38 14.12 -5.81 1.44
C LYS A 38 14.11 -5.85 -0.08
N TYR A 39 14.90 -6.73 -0.69
CA TYR A 39 14.74 -7.03 -2.11
C TYR A 39 13.76 -8.19 -2.25
N LYS A 40 12.79 -8.05 -3.16
CA LYS A 40 11.71 -9.02 -3.42
C LYS A 40 11.89 -9.52 -4.86
N TYR A 41 12.23 -10.79 -5.04
CA TYR A 41 12.42 -11.37 -6.38
C TYR A 41 11.61 -12.67 -6.51
N ILE A 42 10.95 -12.83 -7.65
CA ILE A 42 10.21 -14.04 -8.01
C ILE A 42 11.01 -14.78 -9.09
N ILE A 43 11.34 -16.05 -8.84
CA ILE A 43 11.95 -16.92 -9.84
C ILE A 43 10.86 -17.84 -10.39
N LEU A 44 10.66 -17.82 -11.72
CA LEU A 44 9.74 -18.70 -12.45
C LEU A 44 10.58 -19.60 -13.37
N PHE A 45 10.44 -20.92 -13.24
CA PHE A 45 11.06 -21.90 -14.13
C PHE A 45 10.01 -22.58 -15.00
N GLY A 46 10.30 -22.75 -16.29
CA GLY A 46 9.52 -23.60 -17.22
C GLY A 46 10.40 -23.97 -18.40
N LEU A 47 10.52 -25.26 -18.73
CA LEU A 47 11.37 -25.74 -19.83
C LEU A 47 10.68 -26.81 -20.67
N SER A 48 10.63 -26.58 -21.97
CA SER A 48 10.25 -27.54 -23.01
C SER A 48 11.49 -28.16 -23.66
N SER A 49 11.52 -29.48 -23.81
CA SER A 49 12.61 -30.23 -24.45
C SER A 49 12.58 -30.14 -25.98
N SER A 50 13.70 -29.76 -26.62
CA SER A 50 13.99 -30.17 -28.01
C SER A 50 15.48 -30.47 -28.17
N ARG A 51 15.80 -31.69 -28.64
CA ARG A 51 17.14 -32.21 -28.91
C ARG A 51 17.77 -31.52 -30.12
N THR A 52 18.94 -30.91 -29.95
CA THR A 52 20.06 -30.94 -30.93
C THR A 52 21.34 -30.36 -30.30
N ASN A 53 22.42 -31.14 -30.35
CA ASN A 53 23.78 -30.73 -29.96
C ASN A 53 24.33 -29.73 -30.99
N SER A 54 24.61 -28.48 -30.61
CA SER A 54 25.54 -27.58 -31.32
C SER A 54 26.00 -26.46 -30.38
N LEU A 55 27.28 -26.43 -30.03
CA LEU A 55 27.94 -25.28 -29.41
C LEU A 55 28.02 -24.13 -30.44
N LEU A 56 27.55 -22.94 -30.07
CA LEU A 56 27.88 -21.67 -30.73
C LEU A 56 28.07 -20.60 -29.65
N CYS A 57 29.33 -20.24 -29.40
CA CYS A 57 29.71 -19.04 -28.65
C CYS A 57 29.78 -17.85 -29.60
N TRP A 58 29.17 -16.71 -29.24
CA TRP A 58 29.50 -15.38 -29.75
C TRP A 58 29.64 -14.41 -28.58
N THR A 59 30.67 -13.56 -28.67
CA THR A 59 31.11 -12.61 -27.64
C THR A 59 30.37 -11.27 -27.68
N ASP A 60 30.18 -10.72 -26.48
CA ASP A 60 29.98 -9.33 -26.04
C ASP A 60 29.02 -8.41 -26.81
N VAL A 61 27.90 -8.02 -26.17
CA VAL A 61 27.67 -6.71 -25.50
C VAL A 61 26.36 -6.83 -24.67
N ILE A 62 26.26 -6.10 -23.53
CA ILE A 62 25.05 -5.43 -22.95
C ILE A 62 24.76 -5.76 -21.47
N TRP A 63 24.64 -4.67 -20.70
CA TRP A 63 24.04 -4.55 -19.38
C TRP A 63 22.58 -5.00 -19.36
N THR A 64 22.34 -6.25 -18.99
CA THR A 64 21.11 -6.77 -18.35
C THR A 64 21.38 -8.24 -18.06
N HIS A 65 21.79 -8.60 -16.85
CA HIS A 65 21.91 -10.02 -16.52
C HIS A 65 20.55 -10.59 -16.13
N LYS A 66 19.76 -10.86 -17.18
CA LYS A 66 18.90 -12.04 -17.27
C LYS A 66 19.83 -13.24 -17.12
N VAL A 67 19.62 -14.06 -16.10
CA VAL A 67 20.39 -15.29 -15.92
C VAL A 67 19.67 -16.38 -16.70
N ASP A 68 20.04 -16.54 -17.98
CA ASP A 68 19.75 -17.76 -18.74
C ASP A 68 20.81 -18.80 -18.34
N ILE A 69 20.43 -19.78 -17.52
CA ILE A 69 21.30 -20.90 -17.15
C ILE A 69 20.96 -22.10 -18.03
N CYS A 70 21.94 -22.50 -18.85
CA CYS A 70 21.96 -23.80 -19.51
C CYS A 70 22.03 -24.92 -18.45
N ILE A 71 21.13 -25.90 -18.55
CA ILE A 71 21.07 -27.03 -17.62
C ILE A 71 22.16 -28.07 -17.91
N ASN A 72 22.92 -28.39 -16.87
CA ASN A 72 23.22 -29.77 -16.47
C ASN A 72 23.27 -29.83 -14.92
N PRO A 73 23.11 -31.00 -14.27
CA PRO A 73 22.54 -31.13 -12.93
C PRO A 73 23.55 -30.76 -11.83
N LEU A 74 23.77 -29.47 -11.60
CA LEU A 74 24.65 -29.00 -10.54
C LEU A 74 24.00 -27.81 -9.81
N SER A 75 24.05 -27.91 -8.48
CA SER A 75 23.56 -26.98 -7.46
C SER A 75 23.66 -25.50 -7.83
N LEU A 76 22.57 -24.75 -7.64
CA LEU A 76 22.60 -23.29 -7.58
C LEU A 76 23.09 -22.86 -6.19
N SER A 77 24.36 -22.44 -6.10
CA SER A 77 24.91 -21.71 -4.95
C SER A 77 24.88 -20.21 -5.27
N PHE A 78 24.16 -19.43 -4.46
CA PHE A 78 24.19 -17.97 -4.52
C PHE A 78 25.43 -17.45 -3.79
N GLU A 79 26.59 -17.53 -4.43
CA GLU A 79 27.78 -16.77 -4.04
C GLU A 79 27.98 -15.62 -5.03
N ASP A 80 28.31 -14.44 -4.52
CA ASP A 80 28.58 -13.16 -5.20
C ASP A 80 27.45 -12.12 -5.34
N LEU A 81 27.28 -11.35 -4.26
CA LEU A 81 26.85 -9.95 -4.27
C LEU A 81 27.44 -9.19 -3.05
N CYS A 82 28.75 -9.36 -2.83
CA CYS A 82 29.50 -8.55 -1.86
C CYS A 82 30.75 -7.97 -2.54
N LEU A 83 30.53 -7.08 -3.50
CA LEU A 83 31.57 -6.16 -3.94
C LEU A 83 31.73 -5.06 -2.88
N ASN A 84 32.86 -5.12 -2.19
CA ASN A 84 33.45 -4.14 -1.29
C ASN A 84 32.81 -3.98 0.12
N GLY A 85 33.41 -4.69 1.08
CA GLY A 85 33.69 -4.13 2.40
C GLY A 85 32.51 -3.96 3.36
N CYS A 86 31.85 -5.05 3.76
CA CYS A 86 31.26 -5.22 5.10
C CYS A 86 30.86 -6.70 5.28
N VAL A 87 31.64 -7.46 6.05
CA VAL A 87 31.25 -8.79 6.52
C VAL A 87 30.18 -8.62 7.59
N THR A 88 28.92 -8.47 7.18
CA THR A 88 27.77 -8.61 8.09
C THR A 88 27.09 -9.93 7.80
N PRO A 89 26.82 -10.79 8.80
CA PRO A 89 26.14 -12.06 8.55
C PRO A 89 24.68 -11.79 8.20
N VAL A 90 24.34 -12.10 6.96
CA VAL A 90 23.00 -11.98 6.39
C VAL A 90 22.52 -13.40 6.15
N CYS A 91 21.28 -13.71 6.50
CA CYS A 91 20.66 -15.01 6.27
C CYS A 91 19.66 -14.93 5.12
N TRP A 92 19.51 -16.05 4.43
CA TRP A 92 18.54 -16.19 3.35
C TRP A 92 17.29 -16.89 3.87
N GLY A 93 16.12 -16.52 3.36
CA GLY A 93 14.91 -17.30 3.55
C GLY A 93 14.12 -17.44 2.27
N PHE A 94 13.55 -18.61 2.04
CA PHE A 94 12.59 -18.87 0.97
C PHE A 94 11.19 -18.95 1.55
N GLN A 95 10.24 -18.22 0.98
CA GLN A 95 8.82 -18.48 1.12
C GLN A 95 8.37 -19.33 -0.07
N VAL A 96 7.74 -20.46 0.23
CA VAL A 96 7.14 -21.32 -0.79
C VAL A 96 5.88 -20.64 -1.32
N LYS A 97 5.80 -20.42 -2.63
CA LYS A 97 4.62 -19.81 -3.29
C LYS A 97 3.75 -20.83 -3.98
N SER A 98 4.35 -21.81 -4.63
CA SER A 98 3.63 -22.96 -5.17
C SER A 98 4.63 -24.10 -5.39
N VAL A 99 4.18 -25.32 -5.19
CA VAL A 99 4.98 -26.53 -5.46
C VAL A 99 4.03 -27.55 -6.08
N ASN A 100 4.25 -27.86 -7.36
CA ASN A 100 3.51 -28.85 -8.11
C ASN A 100 4.52 -29.78 -8.79
N LEU A 101 4.85 -30.88 -8.09
CA LEU A 101 5.87 -31.85 -8.50
C LEU A 101 5.20 -33.19 -8.81
N SER A 102 5.74 -33.90 -9.79
CA SER A 102 5.37 -35.30 -10.07
C SER A 102 6.07 -36.27 -9.12
N ASP A 103 5.53 -37.49 -8.96
CA ASP A 103 6.04 -38.53 -8.02
C ASP A 103 7.51 -38.95 -8.25
N SER A 104 8.09 -38.57 -9.39
CA SER A 104 9.47 -38.90 -9.78
C SER A 104 10.43 -37.70 -9.74
N GLU A 105 9.94 -36.51 -9.39
CA GLU A 105 10.74 -35.28 -9.24
C GLU A 105 11.11 -35.04 -7.78
N GLN A 106 12.34 -34.57 -7.54
CA GLN A 106 12.83 -34.28 -6.18
C GLN A 106 13.21 -32.81 -6.06
N LEU A 107 12.58 -32.11 -5.11
CA LEU A 107 12.95 -30.78 -4.68
C LEU A 107 13.45 -30.84 -3.22
N SER A 108 14.56 -30.17 -2.92
CA SER A 108 15.02 -29.96 -1.55
C SER A 108 15.71 -28.62 -1.42
N ILE A 109 15.43 -27.91 -0.33
CA ILE A 109 16.10 -26.68 0.06
C ILE A 109 17.19 -27.05 1.05
N ARG A 110 18.43 -26.65 0.76
CA ARG A 110 19.62 -27.01 1.52
C ARG A 110 20.36 -25.76 1.99
N GLY A 111 20.72 -25.72 3.26
CA GLY A 111 21.62 -24.71 3.83
C GLY A 111 23.01 -25.29 4.06
N VAL A 112 23.84 -24.50 4.71
CA VAL A 112 25.17 -24.90 5.19
C VAL A 112 25.17 -24.77 6.71
N ASP A 113 25.73 -25.74 7.43
CA ASP A 113 25.92 -25.69 8.89
C ASP A 113 27.10 -24.76 9.26
N GLU A 114 27.29 -24.50 10.56
CA GLU A 114 28.38 -23.63 11.04
C GLU A 114 29.80 -24.16 10.72
N ARG A 115 29.94 -25.42 10.28
CA ARG A 115 31.19 -26.08 9.91
C ARG A 115 31.38 -26.19 8.40
N GLY A 116 30.50 -25.61 7.59
CA GLY A 116 30.58 -25.65 6.13
C GLY A 116 29.96 -26.90 5.49
N ALA A 117 29.30 -27.78 6.26
CA ALA A 117 28.67 -28.99 5.73
C ALA A 117 27.25 -28.73 5.22
N SER A 118 26.86 -29.39 4.12
CA SER A 118 25.52 -29.24 3.53
C SER A 118 24.44 -29.84 4.44
N LEU A 119 23.43 -29.05 4.80
CA LEU A 119 22.29 -29.44 5.63
C LEU A 119 20.98 -29.35 4.83
N VAL A 120 20.14 -30.39 4.83
CA VAL A 120 18.81 -30.32 4.21
C VAL A 120 17.85 -29.62 5.17
N LEU A 121 17.35 -28.44 4.78
CA LEU A 121 16.42 -27.64 5.60
C LEU A 121 14.95 -28.02 5.35
N ALA A 122 14.62 -28.40 4.12
CA ALA A 122 13.32 -28.96 3.76
C ALA A 122 13.42 -29.84 2.50
N ASN A 123 12.63 -30.91 2.44
CA ASN A 123 12.47 -31.77 1.27
C ASN A 123 11.09 -31.54 0.62
N HIS A 124 10.85 -32.13 -0.55
CA HIS A 124 9.59 -32.00 -1.30
C HIS A 124 8.32 -32.38 -0.51
N THR A 125 8.42 -33.26 0.50
CA THR A 125 7.28 -33.62 1.37
C THR A 125 6.95 -32.57 2.43
N LEU A 126 7.89 -31.68 2.74
CA LEU A 126 7.78 -30.67 3.80
C LEU A 126 7.67 -29.24 3.24
N LEU A 127 7.42 -29.08 1.94
CA LEU A 127 7.28 -27.79 1.26
C LEU A 127 5.80 -27.49 0.97
N VAL A 128 5.17 -26.67 1.82
CA VAL A 128 3.77 -26.25 1.68
C VAL A 128 3.69 -24.77 1.28
N GLU A 129 2.69 -24.40 0.47
CA GLU A 129 2.45 -22.98 0.11
C GLU A 129 2.31 -22.09 1.36
N GLY A 130 3.00 -20.94 1.33
CA GLY A 130 3.03 -19.97 2.44
C GLY A 130 4.16 -20.19 3.45
N GLN A 131 4.74 -21.40 3.52
CA GLN A 131 5.79 -21.75 4.46
C GLN A 131 7.09 -20.98 4.21
N VAL A 132 7.75 -20.51 5.28
CA VAL A 132 9.00 -19.76 5.21
C VAL A 132 10.14 -20.60 5.78
N ILE A 133 11.12 -20.93 4.94
CA ILE A 133 12.32 -21.70 5.29
C ILE A 133 13.49 -20.72 5.40
N ARG A 134 14.24 -20.79 6.50
CA ARG A 134 15.33 -19.87 6.81
C ARG A 134 16.66 -20.62 6.87
N SER A 135 17.69 -20.08 6.23
CA SER A 135 19.06 -20.57 6.38
C SER A 135 19.67 -20.01 7.67
N PRO A 136 20.39 -20.83 8.46
CA PRO A 136 21.20 -20.34 9.57
C PRO A 136 22.48 -19.62 9.10
N THR A 137 22.84 -19.73 7.82
CA THR A 137 24.04 -19.13 7.22
C THR A 137 23.69 -18.17 6.07
N ASN A 138 24.72 -17.53 5.53
CA ASN A 138 24.63 -16.71 4.31
C ASN A 138 24.53 -17.54 3.03
N THR A 139 24.34 -18.86 3.13
CA THR A 139 24.28 -19.75 1.98
C THR A 139 23.00 -20.57 2.04
N LEU A 140 22.25 -20.54 0.95
CA LEU A 140 21.02 -21.31 0.78
C LEU A 140 20.95 -21.76 -0.67
N SER A 141 20.71 -23.05 -0.88
CA SER A 141 20.73 -23.69 -2.20
C SER A 141 19.43 -24.44 -2.43
N VAL A 142 18.98 -24.43 -3.67
CA VAL A 142 17.82 -25.20 -4.12
C VAL A 142 18.35 -26.35 -4.96
N TYR A 143 18.04 -27.57 -4.54
CA TYR A 143 18.39 -28.79 -5.25
C TYR A 143 17.12 -29.36 -5.88
N TYR A 144 17.10 -29.40 -7.20
CA TYR A 144 16.00 -29.95 -8.00
C TYR A 144 16.51 -31.05 -8.93
N ARG A 145 15.80 -32.18 -8.99
CA ARG A 145 16.07 -33.29 -9.90
C ARG A 145 14.81 -33.61 -10.70
N SER A 146 14.89 -33.39 -12.02
CA SER A 146 13.86 -33.72 -13.00
C SER A 146 13.85 -35.21 -13.34
N ALA A 147 12.68 -35.76 -13.66
CA ALA A 147 12.54 -37.10 -14.23
C ALA A 147 12.82 -37.11 -15.74
N ALA A 148 13.22 -38.26 -16.29
CA ALA A 148 13.66 -38.42 -17.68
C ALA A 148 12.51 -38.41 -18.72
N GLU A 149 11.25 -38.39 -18.26
CA GLU A 149 10.06 -38.47 -19.11
C GLU A 149 9.13 -37.29 -18.87
N GLY A 150 9.16 -36.30 -19.78
CA GLY A 150 8.04 -35.45 -20.21
C GLY A 150 7.19 -34.68 -19.17
N SER A 151 7.47 -34.75 -17.88
CA SER A 151 6.72 -34.08 -16.82
C SER A 151 7.24 -32.66 -16.60
N LEU A 152 6.29 -31.73 -16.42
CA LEU A 152 6.55 -30.31 -16.16
C LEU A 152 6.29 -30.02 -14.67
N GLY A 153 7.21 -30.44 -13.79
CA GLY A 153 7.21 -29.98 -12.41
C GLY A 153 7.42 -28.48 -12.33
N LEU A 154 6.51 -27.77 -11.66
CA LEU A 154 6.55 -26.32 -11.47
C LEU A 154 6.65 -26.01 -9.98
N PHE A 155 7.67 -25.25 -9.61
CA PHE A 155 7.79 -24.72 -8.26
C PHE A 155 8.15 -23.23 -8.31
N GLN A 156 7.53 -22.46 -7.42
CA GLN A 156 7.78 -21.05 -7.25
C GLN A 156 8.25 -20.81 -5.82
N LEU A 157 9.47 -20.27 -5.70
CA LEU A 157 10.07 -19.89 -4.43
C LEU A 157 10.33 -18.40 -4.45
N HIS A 158 9.95 -17.73 -3.36
CA HIS A 158 10.19 -16.32 -3.15
C HIS A 158 11.31 -16.16 -2.12
N TYR A 159 12.46 -15.60 -2.50
CA TYR A 159 13.54 -15.39 -1.55
C TYR A 159 13.52 -14.00 -0.92
N GLN A 160 13.99 -13.95 0.33
CA GLN A 160 14.24 -12.72 1.07
C GLN A 160 15.57 -12.84 1.82
N ILE A 161 16.30 -11.73 1.86
CA ILE A 161 17.55 -11.61 2.63
C ILE A 161 17.21 -10.83 3.90
N PHE A 162 17.60 -11.34 5.06
CA PHE A 162 17.40 -10.67 6.34
C PHE A 162 18.66 -10.67 7.18
N ARG A 163 18.89 -9.59 7.92
CA ARG A 163 19.96 -9.55 8.93
C ARG A 163 19.53 -10.36 10.14
N LEU A 164 20.48 -11.09 10.71
CA LEU A 164 20.32 -11.76 12.00
C LEU A 164 20.16 -10.71 13.11
N SER A 165 19.14 -10.90 13.96
CA SER A 165 18.84 -10.04 15.10
C SER A 165 18.47 -10.90 16.32
N CYS A 166 18.70 -10.38 17.53
CA CYS A 166 18.24 -11.05 18.74
C CYS A 166 16.71 -11.17 18.76
N PRO A 167 16.14 -12.22 19.37
CA PRO A 167 14.70 -12.33 19.56
C PRO A 167 14.19 -11.18 20.43
N LEU A 168 12.96 -10.73 20.20
CA LEU A 168 12.34 -9.70 21.04
C LEU A 168 12.27 -10.23 22.49
N PRO A 169 12.89 -9.53 23.47
CA PRO A 169 12.90 -9.99 24.85
C PRO A 169 11.48 -10.01 25.41
N LYS A 170 11.15 -11.04 26.21
CA LYS A 170 9.85 -11.13 26.87
C LYS A 170 9.72 -9.99 27.88
N ARG A 171 8.55 -9.35 27.89
CA ARG A 171 8.23 -8.35 28.91
C ARG A 171 8.15 -9.03 30.28
N PRO A 172 8.86 -8.55 31.31
CA PRO A 172 8.73 -9.11 32.66
C PRO A 172 7.31 -8.86 33.19
N HIS A 173 6.76 -9.82 33.94
CA HIS A 173 5.49 -9.60 34.65
C HIS A 173 5.64 -8.40 35.60
N PHE A 174 4.69 -7.45 35.56
CA PHE A 174 4.73 -6.20 36.33
C PHE A 174 5.94 -5.30 36.04
N GLY A 175 6.44 -5.34 34.81
CA GLY A 175 7.45 -4.42 34.32
C GLY A 175 7.36 -4.19 32.82
N GLU A 176 8.23 -3.32 32.34
CA GLU A 176 8.33 -2.95 30.93
C GLU A 176 9.74 -3.19 30.40
N VAL A 177 9.83 -3.33 29.08
CA VAL A 177 11.10 -3.45 28.37
C VAL A 177 11.14 -2.43 27.24
N SER A 178 12.20 -1.64 27.22
CA SER A 178 12.50 -0.68 26.17
C SER A 178 13.66 -1.21 25.33
N VAL A 179 13.37 -1.52 24.07
CA VAL A 179 14.36 -2.11 23.14
C VAL A 179 14.84 -1.02 22.20
N LEU A 180 16.13 -0.67 22.27
CA LEU A 180 16.73 0.35 21.41
C LEU A 180 17.11 -0.18 20.04
N ASP A 181 17.69 -1.38 19.98
CA ASP A 181 18.08 -2.05 18.74
C ASP A 181 18.15 -3.57 19.01
N LEU A 182 17.78 -4.37 18.02
CA LEU A 182 17.84 -5.85 18.06
C LEU A 182 19.04 -6.40 17.27
N LEU A 183 19.77 -5.52 16.57
CA LEU A 183 21.00 -5.88 15.88
C LEU A 183 22.15 -6.12 16.90
N PRO A 184 23.23 -6.81 16.49
CA PRO A 184 24.41 -7.01 17.35
C PRO A 184 24.94 -5.68 17.89
N GLY A 185 25.15 -5.60 19.21
CA GLY A 185 25.48 -4.37 19.94
C GLY A 185 24.25 -3.55 20.38
N GLY A 186 23.04 -3.96 20.02
CA GLY A 186 21.78 -3.38 20.47
C GLY A 186 21.49 -3.65 21.94
N ILE A 187 20.71 -2.77 22.57
CA ILE A 187 20.49 -2.75 24.02
C ILE A 187 19.00 -2.82 24.33
N ALA A 188 18.63 -3.69 25.27
CA ALA A 188 17.32 -3.74 25.91
C ALA A 188 17.43 -3.28 27.37
N ARG A 189 16.62 -2.31 27.79
CA ARG A 189 16.52 -1.85 29.18
C ARG A 189 15.21 -2.29 29.81
N PHE A 190 15.30 -2.81 31.02
CA PHE A 190 14.16 -3.34 31.77
C PHE A 190 13.87 -2.44 32.96
N HIS A 191 12.59 -2.10 33.15
CA HIS A 191 12.12 -1.32 34.29
C HIS A 191 10.95 -2.05 34.94
N CYS A 192 10.86 -2.03 36.26
CA CYS A 192 9.72 -2.58 36.98
C CYS A 192 8.70 -1.49 37.29
N HIS A 193 7.42 -1.86 37.35
CA HIS A 193 6.37 -0.95 37.82
C HIS A 193 6.62 -0.57 39.29
N MET A 194 6.10 0.58 39.73
CA MET A 194 6.33 1.07 41.08
C MET A 194 5.92 0.05 42.14
N GLY A 195 6.77 -0.17 43.14
CA GLY A 195 6.59 -1.19 44.19
C GLY A 195 7.27 -2.53 43.90
N TYR A 196 7.65 -2.81 42.64
CA TYR A 196 8.42 -3.99 42.28
C TYR A 196 9.92 -3.65 42.13
N HIS A 197 10.76 -4.57 42.57
CA HIS A 197 12.21 -4.49 42.45
C HIS A 197 12.72 -5.43 41.35
N LEU A 198 13.68 -4.97 40.55
CA LEU A 198 14.26 -5.77 39.48
C LEU A 198 15.27 -6.77 40.03
N GLU A 199 15.07 -8.06 39.76
CA GLU A 199 16.01 -9.13 40.06
C GLU A 199 16.67 -9.61 38.76
N GLY A 200 17.95 -9.29 38.59
CA GLY A 200 18.73 -9.57 37.39
C GLY A 200 19.39 -8.31 36.81
N ALA A 201 19.86 -8.41 35.57
CA ALA A 201 20.49 -7.28 34.90
C ALA A 201 19.42 -6.30 34.37
N HIS A 202 19.54 -5.02 34.71
CA HIS A 202 18.68 -3.93 34.18
C HIS A 202 18.90 -3.64 32.70
N LEU A 203 20.01 -4.14 32.14
CA LEU A 203 20.42 -3.92 30.76
C LEU A 203 20.95 -5.23 30.17
N LEU A 204 20.39 -5.64 29.02
CA LEU A 204 20.89 -6.74 28.22
C LEU A 204 21.38 -6.24 26.86
N THR A 205 22.51 -6.77 26.41
CA THR A 205 23.12 -6.41 25.13
C THR A 205 23.02 -7.60 24.17
N CYS A 206 22.63 -7.34 22.93
CA CYS A 206 22.60 -8.36 21.88
C CYS A 206 24.03 -8.69 21.45
N LEU A 207 24.47 -9.91 21.75
CA LEU A 207 25.80 -10.43 21.44
C LEU A 207 25.75 -11.28 20.17
N ASN A 208 26.92 -11.39 19.53
CA ASN A 208 27.20 -12.26 18.40
C ASN A 208 26.42 -11.93 17.11
N ALA A 209 27.16 -11.70 16.01
CA ALA A 209 26.54 -11.41 14.73
C ALA A 209 26.06 -12.69 14.02
N SER A 210 26.76 -13.82 14.18
CA SER A 210 26.43 -15.08 13.50
C SER A 210 25.33 -15.89 14.18
N LEU A 211 25.17 -15.77 15.50
CA LEU A 211 24.05 -16.33 16.26
C LEU A 211 23.62 -15.33 17.35
N PRO A 212 22.71 -14.40 17.05
CA PRO A 212 22.34 -13.33 17.96
C PRO A 212 21.67 -13.84 19.23
N THR A 213 22.29 -13.61 20.38
CA THR A 213 21.77 -13.98 21.69
C THR A 213 21.94 -12.84 22.68
N TRP A 214 21.03 -12.74 23.65
CA TRP A 214 21.15 -11.75 24.71
C TRP A 214 22.29 -12.12 25.67
N SER A 215 22.97 -11.09 26.20
CA SER A 215 24.12 -11.24 27.11
C SER A 215 23.82 -11.99 28.42
N GLY A 216 22.56 -12.21 28.75
CA GLY A 216 22.12 -12.90 29.95
C GLY A 216 20.64 -13.27 29.90
N LYS A 217 20.17 -13.91 30.97
CA LYS A 217 18.77 -14.26 31.18
C LYS A 217 17.93 -13.01 31.44
N GLU A 218 16.68 -13.01 30.98
CA GLU A 218 15.73 -11.93 31.23
C GLU A 218 15.52 -11.71 32.75
N PRO A 219 15.56 -10.44 33.22
CA PRO A 219 15.33 -10.13 34.62
C PRO A 219 13.85 -10.29 34.99
N THR A 220 13.58 -10.49 36.28
CA THR A 220 12.22 -10.62 36.81
C THR A 220 11.93 -9.52 37.83
N CYS A 221 10.73 -8.95 37.78
CA CYS A 221 10.26 -7.98 38.77
C CYS A 221 9.62 -8.71 39.95
N ARG A 222 10.07 -8.42 41.18
CA ARG A 222 9.56 -9.03 42.42
C ARG A 222 9.21 -8.00 43.47
N ALA A 223 8.11 -8.24 44.20
CA ALA A 223 7.74 -7.47 45.37
C ALA A 223 8.48 -8.02 46.60
N LEU A 224 9.18 -7.14 47.33
CA LEU A 224 9.98 -7.50 48.50
C LEU A 224 9.11 -7.60 49.76
N CYS A 225 9.46 -8.54 50.65
CA CYS A 225 8.86 -8.63 51.97
C CYS A 225 9.45 -7.56 52.91
N GLY A 226 8.62 -6.58 53.28
CA GLY A 226 8.99 -5.50 54.19
C GLY A 226 9.90 -4.43 53.59
N GLY A 227 10.11 -3.37 54.38
CA GLY A 227 10.95 -2.23 53.99
C GLY A 227 10.59 -0.95 54.74
N THR A 228 11.46 0.06 54.62
CA THR A 228 11.21 1.39 55.20
C THR A 228 11.35 2.45 54.14
N VAL A 229 10.32 3.27 53.96
CA VAL A 229 10.31 4.40 53.04
C VAL A 229 10.22 5.69 53.86
N LYS A 230 11.30 6.47 53.82
CA LYS A 230 11.33 7.82 54.39
C LYS A 230 11.02 8.84 53.33
N ASN A 231 10.38 9.95 53.72
CA ASN A 231 9.93 10.98 52.81
C ASN A 231 9.01 10.40 51.71
N ALA A 232 8.10 9.52 52.13
CA ALA A 232 7.17 8.80 51.28
C ALA A 232 6.13 9.76 50.71
N THR A 233 6.29 10.17 49.45
CA THR A 233 5.34 11.07 48.76
C THR A 233 4.31 10.30 47.95
N ILE A 234 4.75 9.31 47.18
CA ILE A 234 3.86 8.43 46.41
C ILE A 234 4.55 7.07 46.22
N GLY A 235 3.79 5.99 46.27
CA GLY A 235 4.31 4.67 45.97
C GLY A 235 3.30 3.55 46.16
N ARG A 236 3.80 2.31 46.16
CA ARG A 236 3.00 1.10 46.31
C ARG A 236 3.62 0.13 47.31
N VAL A 237 2.76 -0.54 48.06
CA VAL A 237 3.09 -1.68 48.90
C VAL A 237 2.28 -2.87 48.41
N LEU A 238 2.99 -3.95 48.08
CA LEU A 238 2.45 -5.08 47.35
C LEU A 238 2.62 -6.37 48.15
N SER A 239 1.76 -7.34 47.89
CA SER A 239 1.95 -8.70 48.42
C SER A 239 3.31 -9.26 47.99
N PRO A 240 4.12 -9.81 48.92
CA PRO A 240 5.45 -10.34 48.64
C PRO A 240 5.42 -11.44 47.57
N SER A 241 6.40 -11.44 46.66
CA SER A 241 6.53 -12.49 45.64
C SER A 241 7.08 -13.79 46.24
N PRO A 242 6.61 -14.99 45.84
CA PRO A 242 7.12 -16.26 46.36
C PRO A 242 8.61 -16.47 46.07
N HIS A 243 9.42 -16.68 47.12
CA HIS A 243 10.85 -16.98 46.96
C HIS A 243 11.06 -18.36 46.30
N HIS A 244 11.85 -18.40 45.22
CA HIS A 244 12.27 -19.65 44.58
C HIS A 244 13.76 -19.90 44.88
N GLY A 245 14.07 -20.83 45.80
CA GLY A 245 15.44 -21.22 46.14
C GLY A 245 15.54 -22.10 47.40
N PRO A 246 16.71 -22.73 47.65
CA PRO A 246 16.93 -23.65 48.78
C PRO A 246 16.99 -22.97 50.16
N ASN A 247 17.12 -21.64 50.21
CA ASN A 247 17.04 -20.81 51.42
C ASN A 247 15.77 -19.92 51.41
N ALA A 248 14.65 -20.44 50.91
CA ALA A 248 13.37 -19.76 51.05
C ALA A 248 12.91 -19.86 52.52
N THR A 249 13.38 -18.95 53.37
CA THR A 249 12.62 -18.65 54.58
C THR A 249 11.27 -18.14 54.12
N LEU A 250 10.21 -18.90 54.43
CA LEU A 250 8.85 -18.40 54.30
C LEU A 250 8.74 -17.22 55.26
N ASP A 251 8.87 -15.99 54.77
CA ASP A 251 8.67 -14.80 55.57
C ASP A 251 7.19 -14.74 55.95
N ARG A 252 6.85 -15.41 57.06
CA ARG A 252 5.49 -15.55 57.58
C ARG A 252 4.89 -14.23 58.04
N SER A 253 5.73 -13.21 58.22
CA SER A 253 5.28 -11.85 58.52
C SER A 253 6.19 -10.82 57.86
N CYS A 254 5.58 -10.00 57.01
CA CYS A 254 6.22 -8.87 56.37
C CYS A 254 5.73 -7.57 56.99
N SER A 255 6.63 -6.61 57.21
CA SER A 255 6.25 -5.29 57.72
C SER A 255 6.92 -4.17 56.94
N TRP A 256 6.11 -3.19 56.53
CA TRP A 256 6.55 -1.99 55.86
C TRP A 256 6.28 -0.76 56.75
N SER A 257 7.24 0.15 56.81
CA SER A 257 7.10 1.45 57.48
C SER A 257 7.20 2.58 56.47
N LEU A 258 6.19 3.45 56.46
CA LEU A 258 6.08 4.60 55.58
C LEU A 258 6.12 5.86 56.45
N GLU A 259 7.00 6.80 56.14
CA GLU A 259 7.10 8.11 56.81
C GLU A 259 7.00 9.21 55.74
N ALA A 260 5.89 9.94 55.74
CA ALA A 260 5.66 11.11 54.90
C ALA A 260 6.52 12.32 55.34
N PRO A 261 6.68 13.33 54.47
CA PRO A 261 7.22 14.63 54.86
C PRO A 261 6.50 15.23 56.08
N LYS A 262 7.16 16.17 56.77
CA LYS A 262 6.57 16.85 57.94
C LYS A 262 5.24 17.53 57.57
N ASP A 263 4.29 17.49 58.50
CA ASP A 263 2.96 18.10 58.38
C ASP A 263 2.06 17.53 57.26
N GLN A 264 2.37 16.34 56.77
CA GLN A 264 1.55 15.60 55.81
C GLN A 264 0.92 14.35 56.44
N ARG A 265 -0.19 13.90 55.86
CA ARG A 265 -0.85 12.63 56.16
C ARG A 265 -0.67 11.69 54.97
N LEU A 266 -0.79 10.38 55.22
CA LEU A 266 -0.76 9.35 54.19
C LEU A 266 -2.19 8.87 53.93
N HIS A 267 -2.59 8.93 52.67
CA HIS A 267 -3.78 8.27 52.18
C HIS A 267 -3.37 6.96 51.51
N LEU A 268 -3.98 5.85 51.94
CA LEU A 268 -3.71 4.50 51.46
C LEU A 268 -4.95 3.98 50.73
N HIS A 269 -4.83 3.83 49.42
CA HIS A 269 -5.86 3.29 48.55
C HIS A 269 -5.60 1.81 48.26
N LEU A 270 -6.55 0.96 48.64
CA LEU A 270 -6.46 -0.49 48.50
C LEU A 270 -7.03 -0.92 47.14
N GLU A 271 -6.21 -0.91 46.09
CA GLU A 271 -6.62 -1.28 44.73
C GLU A 271 -7.00 -2.76 44.59
N ARG A 272 -6.42 -3.64 45.43
CA ARG A 272 -6.75 -5.07 45.50
C ARG A 272 -6.60 -5.56 46.92
N LEU A 273 -7.59 -6.28 47.43
CA LEU A 273 -7.52 -7.00 48.70
C LEU A 273 -8.25 -8.35 48.56
N LEU A 274 -7.50 -9.39 48.22
CA LEU A 274 -7.98 -10.77 48.13
C LEU A 274 -7.08 -11.63 49.00
N LEU A 275 -7.41 -11.71 50.29
CA LEU A 275 -6.61 -12.45 51.27
C LEU A 275 -7.07 -13.91 51.35
N GLY A 276 -6.14 -14.84 51.56
CA GLY A 276 -6.47 -16.21 51.93
C GLY A 276 -7.19 -16.29 53.28
N PRO A 277 -7.83 -17.43 53.60
CA PRO A 277 -8.59 -17.60 54.84
C PRO A 277 -7.72 -17.50 56.11
N THR A 278 -6.41 -17.69 55.98
CA THR A 278 -5.41 -17.65 57.05
C THR A 278 -4.54 -16.39 57.01
N ASP A 279 -4.67 -15.57 55.97
CA ASP A 279 -3.90 -14.35 55.77
C ASP A 279 -4.48 -13.19 56.60
N ARG A 280 -3.58 -12.37 57.17
CA ARG A 280 -3.97 -11.17 57.93
C ARG A 280 -3.19 -9.95 57.49
N LEU A 281 -3.91 -8.88 57.16
CA LEU A 281 -3.34 -7.57 56.86
C LEU A 281 -3.81 -6.56 57.92
N VAL A 282 -2.86 -5.81 58.46
CA VAL A 282 -3.12 -4.78 59.47
C VAL A 282 -2.39 -3.48 59.11
N LEU A 283 -3.08 -2.35 59.24
CA LEU A 283 -2.59 -1.00 59.00
C LEU A 283 -2.63 -0.20 60.31
N TRP A 284 -1.52 0.44 60.70
CA TRP A 284 -1.45 1.32 61.88
C TRP A 284 -1.10 2.75 61.49
N SER A 285 -1.75 3.71 62.15
CA SER A 285 -1.41 5.14 62.09
C SER A 285 -0.26 5.48 63.03
N GLY A 286 0.94 5.01 62.67
CA GLY A 286 2.17 5.26 63.41
C GLY A 286 3.09 4.03 63.42
N LEU A 287 4.34 4.25 63.84
CA LEU A 287 5.35 3.18 63.92
C LEU A 287 5.42 2.51 65.30
N ASP A 288 4.83 3.14 66.32
CA ASP A 288 4.88 2.68 67.70
C ASP A 288 3.91 1.53 67.97
N ALA A 289 4.17 0.74 69.01
CA ALA A 289 3.33 -0.40 69.39
C ALA A 289 1.91 -0.01 69.86
N GLY A 290 1.72 1.25 70.30
CA GLY A 290 0.43 1.80 70.75
C GLY A 290 -0.32 2.61 69.70
N SER A 291 0.14 2.61 68.44
CA SER A 291 -0.47 3.38 67.35
C SER A 291 -1.89 2.90 67.03
N VAL A 292 -2.77 3.82 66.61
CA VAL A 292 -4.16 3.51 66.24
C VAL A 292 -4.20 2.51 65.09
N VAL A 293 -5.05 1.49 65.18
CA VAL A 293 -5.29 0.53 64.09
C VAL A 293 -6.28 1.16 63.12
N LEU A 294 -5.82 1.41 61.90
CA LEU A 294 -6.63 1.98 60.84
C LEU A 294 -7.46 0.91 60.12
N PHE A 295 -6.89 -0.29 59.95
CA PHE A 295 -7.56 -1.43 59.31
C PHE A 295 -6.99 -2.75 59.84
N ASP A 296 -7.86 -3.75 60.02
CA ASP A 296 -7.48 -5.11 60.45
C ASP A 296 -8.42 -6.14 59.80
N SER A 297 -7.89 -6.93 58.86
CA SER A 297 -8.69 -7.89 58.11
C SER A 297 -9.31 -8.99 58.98
N ALA A 298 -8.72 -9.29 60.15
CA ALA A 298 -9.24 -10.30 61.07
C ALA A 298 -10.54 -9.88 61.77
N ARG A 299 -10.83 -8.58 61.80
CA ARG A 299 -12.06 -8.04 62.41
C ARG A 299 -13.25 -8.06 61.46
N GLY A 300 -13.07 -8.54 60.23
CA GLY A 300 -14.12 -8.59 59.21
C GLY A 300 -14.60 -7.20 58.74
N GLY A 301 -13.79 -6.15 58.94
CA GLY A 301 -14.12 -4.81 58.48
C GLY A 301 -14.07 -4.74 56.95
N GLN A 302 -15.13 -4.22 56.33
CA GLN A 302 -15.05 -3.77 54.94
C GLN A 302 -14.07 -2.60 54.86
N ILE A 303 -13.25 -2.57 53.81
CA ILE A 303 -12.37 -1.43 53.55
C ILE A 303 -13.28 -0.22 53.26
N PRO A 304 -13.04 0.96 53.86
CA PRO A 304 -13.77 2.16 53.47
C PRO A 304 -13.56 2.42 51.98
N PHE A 305 -14.62 2.83 51.27
CA PHE A 305 -14.55 3.09 49.84
C PHE A 305 -13.53 4.20 49.52
N GLU A 306 -13.44 5.20 50.40
CA GLU A 306 -12.46 6.29 50.40
C GLU A 306 -11.01 5.86 50.73
N GLY A 307 -10.75 4.57 50.97
CA GLY A 307 -9.44 4.09 51.41
C GLY A 307 -9.18 4.32 52.89
N VAL A 308 -7.91 4.43 53.28
CA VAL A 308 -7.48 4.54 54.67
C VAL A 308 -6.56 5.74 54.86
N ILE A 309 -6.93 6.65 55.76
CA ILE A 309 -6.16 7.88 56.01
C ILE A 309 -5.46 7.80 57.37
N SER A 310 -4.18 8.18 57.42
CA SER A 310 -3.43 8.22 58.67
C SER A 310 -3.71 9.49 59.49
N GLU A 311 -3.68 9.38 60.81
CA GLU A 311 -3.81 10.53 61.73
C GLU A 311 -2.54 11.40 61.75
N GLY A 312 -1.39 10.81 61.42
CA GLY A 312 -0.07 11.46 61.44
C GLY A 312 0.78 11.11 60.21
N PRO A 313 2.06 11.49 60.20
CA PRO A 313 2.92 11.35 59.02
C PRO A 313 3.47 9.93 58.84
N ALA A 314 3.14 8.97 59.69
CA ALA A 314 3.71 7.64 59.64
C ALA A 314 2.65 6.55 59.63
N VAL A 315 2.88 5.52 58.82
CA VAL A 315 2.03 4.33 58.72
C VAL A 315 2.89 3.07 58.76
N ARG A 316 2.44 2.09 59.54
CA ARG A 316 3.00 0.74 59.51
C ARG A 316 1.99 -0.19 58.83
N ILE A 317 2.49 -1.05 57.96
CA ILE A 317 1.72 -2.10 57.30
C ILE A 317 2.32 -3.43 57.73
N GLN A 318 1.50 -4.38 58.13
CA GLN A 318 1.95 -5.74 58.45
C GLN A 318 1.05 -6.73 57.74
N PHE A 319 1.70 -7.65 57.04
CA PHE A 319 1.07 -8.79 56.40
C PHE A 319 1.59 -10.06 57.05
N ILE A 320 0.68 -10.95 57.43
CA ILE A 320 0.98 -12.24 58.03
C ILE A 320 0.35 -13.30 57.13
N THR A 321 1.17 -14.25 56.69
CA THR A 321 0.74 -15.31 55.77
C THR A 321 1.40 -16.64 56.13
N ASP A 322 0.68 -17.72 55.94
CA ASP A 322 1.19 -19.08 56.14
C ASP A 322 1.77 -19.67 54.85
N GLN A 323 1.28 -19.29 53.66
CA GLN A 323 1.83 -19.62 52.34
C GLN A 323 1.55 -18.50 51.32
N PRO A 324 2.58 -17.96 50.64
CA PRO A 324 2.36 -16.98 49.56
C PRO A 324 1.73 -17.68 48.35
N ASN A 325 0.42 -17.55 48.19
CA ASN A 325 -0.33 -18.07 47.04
C ASN A 325 -0.37 -16.99 45.94
N PRO A 326 -0.02 -17.29 44.67
CA PRO A 326 -0.05 -16.30 43.59
C PRO A 326 -1.45 -15.74 43.27
N ASN A 327 -2.53 -16.40 43.71
CA ASN A 327 -3.91 -15.96 43.44
C ASN A 327 -4.48 -15.04 44.53
N THR A 328 -3.87 -15.01 45.72
CA THR A 328 -4.26 -14.13 46.83
C THR A 328 -3.18 -13.07 47.05
N GLY A 329 -3.57 -11.86 47.42
CA GLY A 329 -2.64 -10.77 47.60
C GLY A 329 -3.34 -9.44 47.81
N PHE A 330 -2.52 -8.41 48.01
CA PHE A 330 -2.97 -7.05 48.17
C PHE A 330 -2.08 -6.09 47.38
N ASN A 331 -2.66 -4.97 46.99
CA ASN A 331 -1.98 -3.87 46.31
C ASN A 331 -2.47 -2.57 46.93
N ILE A 332 -1.59 -1.89 47.65
CA ILE A 332 -1.89 -0.66 48.38
C ILE A 332 -1.07 0.45 47.73
N ARG A 333 -1.75 1.41 47.12
CA ARG A 333 -1.14 2.67 46.69
C ARG A 333 -1.17 3.63 47.87
N TYR A 334 -0.08 4.34 48.11
CA TYR A 334 -0.04 5.41 49.11
C TYR A 334 0.36 6.72 48.46
N GLU A 335 -0.17 7.81 49.02
CA GLU A 335 0.17 9.18 48.67
C GLU A 335 0.23 10.04 49.93
N ALA A 336 1.13 11.02 49.94
CA ALA A 336 1.21 12.01 51.00
C ALA A 336 0.55 13.31 50.56
N PHE A 337 -0.29 13.86 51.43
CA PHE A 337 -1.03 15.09 51.18
C PHE A 337 -0.96 16.03 52.38
N GLU A 338 -1.10 17.33 52.13
CA GLU A 338 -0.98 18.36 53.16
C GLU A 338 -2.13 18.30 54.17
N ARG A 339 -1.81 18.50 55.45
CA ARG A 339 -2.81 18.57 56.50
C ARG A 339 -3.68 19.82 56.29
N GLY A 340 -5.00 19.65 56.21
CA GLY A 340 -5.94 20.75 55.91
C GLY A 340 -6.38 20.83 54.46
N HIS A 341 -6.02 19.83 53.65
CA HIS A 341 -6.49 19.62 52.28
C HIS A 341 -7.15 18.25 52.15
N CYS A 342 -8.00 18.09 51.13
CA CYS A 342 -8.50 16.78 50.73
C CYS A 342 -7.40 15.99 49.99
N TYR A 343 -7.51 14.66 50.00
CA TYR A 343 -6.58 13.81 49.27
C TYR A 343 -6.84 13.87 47.75
N GLU A 344 -5.87 13.50 46.93
CA GLU A 344 -6.02 13.50 45.47
C GLU A 344 -6.91 12.32 45.03
N PRO A 345 -8.05 12.54 44.34
CA PRO A 345 -8.87 11.43 43.91
C PRO A 345 -8.16 10.51 42.94
N TYR A 346 -8.55 9.24 42.97
CA TYR A 346 -8.07 8.25 42.02
C TYR A 346 -9.21 7.70 41.18
N LEU A 347 -9.05 7.81 39.86
CA LEU A 347 -9.97 7.25 38.88
C LEU A 347 -9.22 6.26 37.99
N GLN A 348 -9.70 5.02 37.92
CA GLN A 348 -9.21 4.04 36.95
C GLN A 348 -9.93 4.21 35.61
N ASN A 349 -9.22 4.09 34.49
CA ASN A 349 -9.77 4.22 33.13
C ASN A 349 -10.51 5.55 32.90
N GLY A 350 -9.93 6.64 33.40
CA GLY A 350 -10.45 7.98 33.23
C GLY A 350 -9.48 9.05 33.73
N ASN A 351 -9.93 10.30 33.61
CA ASN A 351 -9.21 11.49 34.04
C ASN A 351 -10.16 12.41 34.81
N PHE A 352 -9.59 13.35 35.57
CA PHE A 352 -10.36 14.35 36.29
C PHE A 352 -9.75 15.74 36.14
N THR A 353 -10.58 16.75 36.37
CA THR A 353 -10.18 18.16 36.37
C THR A 353 -10.54 18.78 37.71
N THR A 354 -9.67 19.66 38.23
CA THR A 354 -9.85 20.31 39.54
C THR A 354 -9.86 21.83 39.40
N THR A 355 -10.65 22.51 40.22
CA THR A 355 -10.62 23.98 40.35
C THR A 355 -9.43 24.50 41.16
N ASP A 356 -8.87 23.68 42.04
CA ASP A 356 -7.71 24.00 42.88
C ASP A 356 -6.71 22.82 42.89
N PRO A 357 -5.48 22.99 42.35
CA PRO A 357 -4.45 21.96 42.34
C PRO A 357 -3.98 21.51 43.73
N LEU A 358 -4.22 22.30 44.78
CA LEU A 358 -3.89 21.96 46.15
C LEU A 358 -5.03 21.23 46.87
N TYR A 359 -6.19 21.02 46.22
CA TYR A 359 -7.34 20.32 46.80
C TYR A 359 -7.78 20.93 48.16
N GLY A 360 -7.74 22.25 48.27
CA GLY A 360 -8.20 22.97 49.45
C GLY A 360 -9.72 22.88 49.65
N VAL A 361 -10.19 23.34 50.80
CA VAL A 361 -11.63 23.39 51.11
C VAL A 361 -12.36 24.28 50.10
N GLY A 362 -13.42 23.76 49.48
CA GLY A 362 -14.14 24.37 48.36
C GLY A 362 -13.61 24.00 46.97
N ALA A 363 -12.58 23.14 46.88
CA ALA A 363 -12.15 22.58 45.61
C ALA A 363 -13.21 21.64 45.03
N VAL A 364 -13.47 21.76 43.73
CA VAL A 364 -14.42 20.94 42.99
C VAL A 364 -13.67 20.10 41.95
N ILE A 365 -13.98 18.81 41.91
CA ILE A 365 -13.37 17.85 40.99
C ILE A 365 -14.44 17.28 40.07
N GLN A 366 -14.19 17.32 38.77
CA GLN A 366 -15.05 16.78 37.73
C GLN A 366 -14.37 15.60 37.04
N PHE A 367 -15.05 14.45 37.02
CA PHE A 367 -14.55 13.19 36.47
C PHE A 367 -15.00 12.97 35.02
N THR A 368 -14.13 12.34 34.23
CA THR A 368 -14.35 11.97 32.83
C THR A 368 -13.74 10.59 32.58
N CYS A 369 -14.49 9.66 31.98
CA CYS A 369 -13.95 8.33 31.65
C CYS A 369 -13.18 8.34 30.33
N ASP A 370 -12.26 7.39 30.18
CA ASP A 370 -11.53 7.16 28.92
C ASP A 370 -12.49 6.65 27.83
N PRO A 371 -12.13 6.78 26.54
CA PRO A 371 -12.96 6.32 25.43
C PRO A 371 -13.27 4.81 25.53
N GLY A 372 -14.56 4.46 25.52
CA GLY A 372 -15.05 3.08 25.68
C GLY A 372 -15.46 2.73 27.11
N HIS A 373 -15.21 3.62 28.08
CA HIS A 373 -15.66 3.51 29.46
C HIS A 373 -16.77 4.51 29.77
N SER A 374 -17.65 4.15 30.71
CA SER A 374 -18.76 4.99 31.17
C SER A 374 -18.85 5.00 32.69
N LEU A 375 -19.42 6.09 33.24
CA LEU A 375 -19.64 6.26 34.68
C LEU A 375 -20.82 5.39 35.10
N GLU A 376 -20.55 4.33 35.87
CA GLU A 376 -21.59 3.40 36.33
C GLU A 376 -22.06 3.68 37.77
N GLN A 377 -21.16 4.16 38.63
CA GLN A 377 -21.43 4.36 40.06
C GLN A 377 -20.72 5.63 40.53
N GLY A 378 -21.35 6.40 41.42
CA GLY A 378 -20.81 7.63 42.00
C GLY A 378 -21.19 8.90 41.25
N PRO A 379 -21.03 10.09 41.86
CA PRO A 379 -21.30 11.36 41.20
C PRO A 379 -20.20 11.73 40.19
N PRO A 380 -20.55 12.44 39.10
CA PRO A 380 -19.57 12.94 38.14
C PRO A 380 -18.74 14.12 38.69
N VAL A 381 -19.16 14.68 39.84
CA VAL A 381 -18.52 15.84 40.47
C VAL A 381 -18.53 15.68 41.99
N ILE A 382 -17.40 15.95 42.64
CA ILE A 382 -17.25 15.98 44.10
C ILE A 382 -16.64 17.31 44.58
N GLU A 383 -16.88 17.66 45.84
CA GLU A 383 -16.41 18.90 46.46
C GLU A 383 -15.72 18.63 47.80
N CYS A 384 -14.57 19.27 48.04
CA CYS A 384 -13.84 19.19 49.30
C CYS A 384 -14.54 20.08 50.35
N ILE A 385 -15.14 19.46 51.36
CA ILE A 385 -15.94 20.14 52.38
C ILE A 385 -15.28 20.06 53.76
N SER A 386 -15.79 20.87 54.69
CA SER A 386 -15.33 21.01 56.09
C SER A 386 -13.97 21.71 56.27
N ALA A 387 -14.00 22.83 57.00
CA ALA A 387 -12.79 23.62 57.30
C ALA A 387 -11.97 23.10 58.49
N ARG A 388 -12.50 22.16 59.29
CA ARG A 388 -11.82 21.63 60.49
C ARG A 388 -11.09 20.32 60.21
N ASP A 389 -11.75 19.42 59.48
CA ASP A 389 -11.18 18.19 58.98
C ASP A 389 -11.72 18.03 57.56
N PRO A 390 -10.94 18.41 56.53
CA PRO A 390 -11.40 18.38 55.14
C PRO A 390 -11.58 16.97 54.61
N TYR A 391 -12.70 16.73 53.94
CA TYR A 391 -13.04 15.45 53.30
C TYR A 391 -13.89 15.69 52.04
N TRP A 392 -13.89 14.73 51.11
CA TRP A 392 -14.75 14.79 49.93
C TRP A 392 -16.21 14.53 50.31
N ASN A 393 -17.14 15.35 49.83
CA ASN A 393 -18.56 15.26 50.16
C ASN A 393 -19.22 13.93 49.72
N ASP A 394 -18.62 13.25 48.75
CA ASP A 394 -19.07 12.00 48.15
C ASP A 394 -17.84 11.26 47.58
N THR A 395 -18.02 10.02 47.16
CA THR A 395 -16.95 9.13 46.72
C THR A 395 -16.67 9.23 45.22
N GLU A 396 -15.46 8.88 44.80
CA GLU A 396 -15.06 8.85 43.40
C GLU A 396 -15.91 7.86 42.58
N PRO A 397 -16.24 8.18 41.32
CA PRO A 397 -17.02 7.28 40.50
C PRO A 397 -16.18 6.13 39.92
N ILE A 398 -16.84 5.08 39.45
CA ILE A 398 -16.18 3.94 38.79
C ILE A 398 -16.43 4.01 37.28
N CYS A 399 -15.35 4.10 36.50
CA CYS A 399 -15.38 3.99 35.04
C CYS A 399 -15.22 2.52 34.61
N LYS A 400 -16.28 1.94 34.03
CA LYS A 400 -16.26 0.57 33.49
C LYS A 400 -16.52 0.56 31.99
N ALA A 401 -15.95 -0.44 31.32
CA ALA A 401 -16.24 -0.72 29.92
C ALA A 401 -17.73 -1.10 29.79
N GLN A 402 -18.43 -0.38 28.91
CA GLN A 402 -19.88 -0.46 28.81
C GLN A 402 -20.31 -1.74 28.08
N CYS A 403 -21.16 -2.57 28.70
CA CYS A 403 -21.79 -3.73 28.06
C CYS A 403 -23.03 -3.28 27.28
N GLY A 404 -22.84 -3.00 26.00
CA GLY A 404 -23.90 -2.55 25.08
C GLY A 404 -24.28 -1.07 25.19
N GLY A 405 -25.17 -0.62 24.31
CA GLY A 405 -25.64 0.77 24.25
C GLY A 405 -25.68 1.35 22.84
N ASP A 406 -26.24 2.55 22.73
CA ASP A 406 -26.37 3.29 21.48
C ASP A 406 -25.21 4.30 21.30
N LEU A 407 -24.47 4.17 20.21
CA LEU A 407 -23.26 4.91 19.90
C LEU A 407 -23.51 5.79 18.68
N THR A 408 -23.66 7.10 18.89
CA THR A 408 -24.08 8.08 17.86
C THR A 408 -22.98 9.07 17.44
N GLY A 409 -21.73 8.79 17.81
CA GLY A 409 -20.59 9.65 17.50
C GLY A 409 -19.92 9.36 16.15
N PRO A 410 -19.09 10.28 15.63
CA PRO A 410 -18.30 10.08 14.40
C PRO A 410 -17.21 9.00 14.56
N GLY A 411 -16.97 8.54 15.79
CA GLY A 411 -16.06 7.45 16.09
C GLY A 411 -15.96 7.19 17.58
N GLY A 412 -15.44 6.04 17.94
CA GLY A 412 -15.30 5.63 19.33
C GLY A 412 -14.66 4.26 19.46
N VAL A 413 -14.60 3.79 20.70
CA VAL A 413 -13.96 2.52 21.07
C VAL A 413 -15.00 1.64 21.76
N ILE A 414 -15.06 0.39 21.34
CA ILE A 414 -15.88 -0.66 21.94
C ILE A 414 -14.92 -1.67 22.55
N LEU A 415 -15.10 -1.92 23.84
CA LEU A 415 -14.26 -2.80 24.64
C LEU A 415 -15.08 -3.98 25.14
N SER A 416 -14.42 -5.11 25.41
CA SER A 416 -15.09 -6.20 26.11
C SER A 416 -15.53 -5.78 27.52
N PRO A 417 -16.58 -6.39 28.08
CA PRO A 417 -17.04 -6.08 29.44
C PRO A 417 -15.89 -6.19 30.45
N ASN A 418 -15.82 -5.24 31.39
CA ASN A 418 -14.79 -5.14 32.43
C ASN A 418 -13.35 -4.87 31.96
N TRP A 419 -13.13 -4.59 30.67
CA TRP A 419 -11.78 -4.27 30.15
C TRP A 419 -11.07 -3.18 31.00
N PRO A 420 -9.79 -3.38 31.40
CA PRO A 420 -8.82 -4.39 30.93
C PRO A 420 -8.85 -5.75 31.64
N GLU A 421 -9.75 -5.94 32.60
CA GLU A 421 -9.95 -7.25 33.23
C GLU A 421 -10.70 -8.19 32.26
N TRP A 422 -10.62 -9.49 32.54
CA TRP A 422 -11.33 -10.49 31.74
C TRP A 422 -12.85 -10.31 31.88
N TYR A 423 -13.58 -10.51 30.78
CA TYR A 423 -15.04 -10.46 30.78
C TYR A 423 -15.64 -11.59 31.64
N GLY A 424 -16.86 -11.36 32.14
CA GLY A 424 -17.57 -12.30 33.00
C GLY A 424 -18.22 -13.47 32.24
N GLU A 425 -18.77 -14.43 32.98
CA GLU A 425 -19.56 -15.54 32.43
C GLU A 425 -21.01 -15.08 32.19
N GLY A 426 -21.64 -15.53 31.09
CA GLY A 426 -23.04 -15.22 30.78
C GLY A 426 -23.34 -13.76 30.42
N GLU A 427 -22.33 -12.97 30.07
CA GLU A 427 -22.47 -11.63 29.47
C GLU A 427 -23.22 -11.69 28.14
N ASP A 428 -24.19 -10.79 27.98
CA ASP A 428 -24.99 -10.61 26.77
C ASP A 428 -25.04 -9.12 26.43
N CYS A 429 -24.11 -8.67 25.57
CA CYS A 429 -23.89 -7.26 25.26
C CYS A 429 -24.25 -6.96 23.81
N SER A 430 -24.91 -5.82 23.57
CA SER A 430 -25.29 -5.36 22.24
C SER A 430 -25.02 -3.87 22.05
N TRP A 431 -24.08 -3.53 21.18
CA TRP A 431 -23.73 -2.16 20.81
C TRP A 431 -24.34 -1.81 19.45
N ARG A 432 -25.13 -0.74 19.40
CA ARG A 432 -25.73 -0.22 18.17
C ARG A 432 -25.03 1.08 17.80
N VAL A 433 -24.28 1.04 16.70
CA VAL A 433 -23.56 2.19 16.15
C VAL A 433 -24.43 2.81 15.07
N HIS A 434 -24.71 4.11 15.20
CA HIS A 434 -25.42 4.91 14.20
C HIS A 434 -24.55 6.12 13.85
N VAL A 435 -24.22 6.27 12.57
CA VAL A 435 -23.53 7.46 12.02
C VAL A 435 -24.49 8.25 11.12
N GLU A 436 -24.07 9.42 10.65
CA GLU A 436 -24.88 10.23 9.73
C GLU A 436 -25.31 9.43 8.48
N GLU A 437 -26.52 9.69 7.98
CA GLU A 437 -27.19 8.96 6.88
C GLU A 437 -26.38 8.85 5.57
N ASP A 438 -25.44 9.76 5.32
CA ASP A 438 -24.56 9.78 4.14
C ASP A 438 -23.18 9.11 4.38
N LYS A 439 -22.98 8.53 5.57
CA LYS A 439 -21.74 7.88 5.99
C LYS A 439 -21.94 6.36 6.13
N ARG A 440 -20.82 5.69 6.39
CA ARG A 440 -20.74 4.28 6.74
C ARG A 440 -19.72 4.10 7.85
N VAL A 441 -19.82 2.99 8.56
CA VAL A 441 -18.97 2.65 9.69
C VAL A 441 -17.77 1.82 9.21
N LEU A 442 -16.55 2.24 9.52
CA LEU A 442 -15.35 1.42 9.41
C LEU A 442 -14.97 0.93 10.81
N LEU A 443 -14.91 -0.39 10.96
CA LEU A 443 -14.40 -1.05 12.15
C LEU A 443 -12.93 -1.40 11.96
N ASP A 444 -12.12 -1.05 12.95
CA ASP A 444 -10.73 -1.45 13.10
C ASP A 444 -10.60 -2.32 14.36
N VAL A 445 -10.63 -3.63 14.16
CA VAL A 445 -10.50 -4.63 15.22
C VAL A 445 -9.02 -4.78 15.54
N GLN A 446 -8.59 -4.19 16.65
CA GLN A 446 -7.18 -4.18 17.06
C GLN A 446 -6.80 -5.45 17.82
N LEU A 447 -7.73 -5.97 18.61
CA LEU A 447 -7.59 -7.19 19.39
C LEU A 447 -8.92 -7.94 19.37
N LEU A 448 -8.88 -9.24 19.10
CA LEU A 448 -10.03 -10.13 19.25
C LEU A 448 -9.51 -11.48 19.75
N ASN A 449 -9.59 -11.68 21.06
CA ASN A 449 -9.19 -12.92 21.71
C ASN A 449 -10.25 -13.37 22.72
N ILE A 450 -11.29 -14.00 22.19
CA ILE A 450 -12.42 -14.55 22.95
C ILE A 450 -12.28 -16.07 23.07
N SER A 451 -12.98 -16.69 24.01
CA SER A 451 -13.00 -18.16 24.14
C SER A 451 -13.56 -18.81 22.88
N ASP A 452 -13.20 -20.07 22.64
CA ASP A 452 -13.80 -20.87 21.56
C ASP A 452 -15.28 -21.20 21.82
N SER A 453 -15.74 -21.04 23.06
CA SER A 453 -17.14 -21.18 23.49
C SER A 453 -17.96 -19.89 23.41
N ASP A 454 -17.30 -18.73 23.26
CA ASP A 454 -17.94 -17.42 23.20
C ASP A 454 -18.10 -16.95 21.76
N MET A 455 -19.01 -16.00 21.54
CA MET A 455 -19.32 -15.53 20.19
C MET A 455 -19.48 -14.02 20.09
N LEU A 456 -18.74 -13.42 19.15
CA LEU A 456 -18.93 -12.04 18.71
C LEU A 456 -19.53 -12.02 17.30
N THR A 457 -20.67 -11.37 17.12
CA THR A 457 -21.37 -11.22 15.84
C THR A 457 -21.41 -9.76 15.44
N ILE A 458 -21.04 -9.47 14.18
CA ILE A 458 -21.09 -8.13 13.60
C ILE A 458 -22.14 -8.13 12.48
N THR A 459 -23.13 -7.25 12.60
CA THR A 459 -24.26 -7.10 11.69
C THR A 459 -24.33 -5.69 11.13
N ASP A 460 -24.51 -5.58 9.82
CA ASP A 460 -24.63 -4.33 9.05
C ASP A 460 -26.08 -4.18 8.59
N GLY A 461 -26.68 -3.04 8.88
CA GLY A 461 -28.09 -2.76 8.63
C GLY A 461 -28.86 -2.39 9.88
N ASP A 462 -30.04 -1.82 9.66
CA ASP A 462 -31.04 -1.54 10.67
C ASP A 462 -31.71 -2.85 11.17
N GLU A 463 -32.59 -2.78 12.17
CA GLU A 463 -33.29 -3.95 12.72
C GLU A 463 -34.13 -4.73 11.69
N VAL A 464 -34.40 -4.14 10.51
CA VAL A 464 -35.29 -4.70 9.47
C VAL A 464 -34.50 -5.34 8.32
N ALA A 465 -33.31 -4.82 7.97
CA ALA A 465 -32.48 -5.30 6.87
C ALA A 465 -31.06 -5.70 7.33
N THR A 466 -30.96 -6.53 8.37
CA THR A 466 -29.67 -6.97 8.91
C THR A 466 -28.93 -7.95 8.00
N ARG A 467 -27.65 -7.68 7.73
CA ARG A 467 -26.70 -8.58 7.08
C ARG A 467 -25.55 -8.89 8.02
N ILE A 468 -25.26 -10.17 8.27
CA ILE A 468 -24.09 -10.57 9.06
C ILE A 468 -22.81 -10.31 8.24
N LEU A 469 -21.94 -9.43 8.74
CA LEU A 469 -20.61 -9.19 8.18
C LEU A 469 -19.61 -10.28 8.60
N GLY A 470 -19.73 -10.77 9.83
CA GLY A 470 -18.87 -11.82 10.36
C GLY A 470 -19.35 -12.35 11.71
N ARG A 471 -18.98 -13.61 12.01
CA ARG A 471 -19.10 -14.25 13.31
C ARG A 471 -17.73 -14.76 13.71
N TYR A 472 -17.31 -14.41 14.91
CA TYR A 472 -15.97 -14.67 15.41
C TYR A 472 -16.06 -15.49 16.70
N VAL A 473 -15.13 -16.44 16.82
CA VAL A 473 -14.89 -17.32 17.97
C VAL A 473 -13.38 -17.49 18.09
N GLY A 474 -12.86 -17.67 19.30
CA GLY A 474 -11.42 -17.83 19.51
C GLY A 474 -10.60 -16.55 19.27
N GLY A 475 -9.29 -16.74 19.05
CA GLY A 475 -8.34 -15.67 18.77
C GLY A 475 -8.16 -15.39 17.27
N SER A 476 -8.20 -14.11 16.89
CA SER A 476 -7.86 -13.66 15.53
C SER A 476 -6.93 -12.44 15.55
N GLY A 477 -6.09 -12.30 14.53
CA GLY A 477 -5.20 -11.14 14.39
C GLY A 477 -5.97 -9.86 14.02
N PRO A 478 -5.34 -8.68 14.07
CA PRO A 478 -6.02 -7.41 13.77
C PRO A 478 -6.52 -7.35 12.32
N PHE A 479 -7.75 -6.86 12.12
CA PHE A 479 -8.38 -6.73 10.80
C PHE A 479 -9.36 -5.55 10.75
N LYS A 480 -9.78 -5.17 9.53
CA LYS A 480 -10.71 -4.06 9.29
C LYS A 480 -11.95 -4.54 8.54
N LEU A 481 -13.11 -3.98 8.88
CA LEU A 481 -14.39 -4.24 8.22
C LEU A 481 -15.10 -2.92 7.90
N SER A 482 -15.81 -2.84 6.78
CA SER A 482 -16.62 -1.67 6.44
C SER A 482 -18.08 -2.07 6.30
N SER A 483 -18.98 -1.28 6.89
CA SER A 483 -20.41 -1.39 6.70
C SER A 483 -20.85 -0.84 5.34
N THR A 484 -22.04 -1.24 4.90
CA THR A 484 -22.73 -0.74 3.70
C THR A 484 -23.84 0.24 4.03
N SER A 485 -24.33 0.21 5.27
CA SER A 485 -25.35 1.10 5.84
C SER A 485 -24.76 2.01 6.95
N PRO A 486 -25.46 3.09 7.35
CA PRO A 486 -25.05 3.92 8.48
C PRO A 486 -25.23 3.23 9.84
N ASP A 487 -26.00 2.13 9.87
CA ASP A 487 -26.30 1.37 11.08
C ASP A 487 -25.46 0.09 11.15
N LEU A 488 -24.85 -0.15 12.30
CA LEU A 488 -24.08 -1.36 12.55
C LEU A 488 -24.29 -1.83 13.98
N THR A 489 -24.64 -3.11 14.14
CA THR A 489 -24.86 -3.73 15.45
C THR A 489 -23.81 -4.79 15.71
N ILE A 490 -23.19 -4.73 16.89
CA ILE A 490 -22.20 -5.70 17.38
C ILE A 490 -22.80 -6.39 18.60
N THR A 491 -22.91 -7.71 18.57
CA THR A 491 -23.41 -8.51 19.70
C THR A 491 -22.36 -9.47 20.20
N PHE A 492 -22.19 -9.53 21.52
CA PHE A 492 -21.28 -10.43 22.21
C PHE A 492 -22.05 -11.29 23.20
N HIS A 493 -21.88 -12.60 23.10
CA HIS A 493 -22.45 -13.57 24.02
C HIS A 493 -21.33 -14.44 24.58
N SER A 494 -21.22 -14.46 25.91
CA SER A 494 -20.36 -15.42 26.61
C SER A 494 -21.16 -16.59 27.16
N ASP A 495 -20.52 -17.74 27.31
CA ASP A 495 -21.19 -18.93 27.81
C ASP A 495 -21.62 -18.79 29.29
N PRO A 496 -22.85 -19.18 29.66
CA PRO A 496 -23.32 -19.19 31.05
C PRO A 496 -22.96 -20.49 31.80
N ALA A 497 -22.31 -21.45 31.13
CA ALA A 497 -22.03 -22.77 31.68
C ALA A 497 -20.53 -22.90 31.98
N GLY A 498 -20.15 -22.68 33.25
CA GLY A 498 -18.79 -22.81 33.79
C GLY A 498 -18.19 -24.23 33.77
N LEU A 499 -18.23 -24.91 32.62
CA LEU A 499 -17.54 -26.16 32.36
C LEU A 499 -16.32 -25.86 31.49
N VAL A 500 -15.22 -25.53 32.18
CA VAL A 500 -13.84 -25.38 31.66
C VAL A 500 -13.49 -23.98 31.12
N PHE A 501 -13.05 -23.10 32.04
CA PHE A 501 -12.21 -21.91 31.79
C PHE A 501 -12.64 -20.93 30.66
N GLY A 502 -13.84 -20.36 30.74
CA GLY A 502 -14.24 -19.19 29.91
C GLY A 502 -13.61 -17.89 30.43
N LYS A 503 -12.31 -17.70 30.22
CA LYS A 503 -11.60 -16.43 30.48
C LYS A 503 -10.77 -16.08 29.25
N GLY A 504 -11.32 -15.23 28.39
CA GLY A 504 -10.63 -14.71 27.20
C GLY A 504 -9.94 -13.38 27.49
N GLU A 505 -8.88 -13.06 26.73
CA GLU A 505 -8.17 -11.78 26.85
C GLU A 505 -9.01 -10.58 26.37
N GLY A 506 -10.19 -10.79 25.79
CA GLY A 506 -11.16 -9.75 25.45
C GLY A 506 -11.04 -9.23 24.01
N PHE A 507 -11.67 -8.08 23.73
CA PHE A 507 -11.59 -7.44 22.42
C PHE A 507 -11.56 -5.91 22.50
N ILE A 508 -10.91 -5.30 21.51
CA ILE A 508 -10.82 -3.85 21.30
C ILE A 508 -11.20 -3.56 19.85
N ILE A 509 -12.30 -2.83 19.66
CA ILE A 509 -12.83 -2.48 18.35
C ILE A 509 -12.98 -0.97 18.28
N ASN A 510 -12.23 -0.32 17.38
CA ASN A 510 -12.43 1.09 17.09
C ASN A 510 -13.41 1.21 15.92
N TYR A 511 -14.40 2.08 16.05
CA TYR A 511 -15.27 2.45 14.95
C TYR A 511 -15.03 3.90 14.57
N MET A 512 -15.14 4.18 13.27
CA MET A 512 -15.05 5.53 12.74
C MET A 512 -16.01 5.70 11.57
N GLU A 513 -16.58 6.88 11.45
CA GLU A 513 -17.34 7.26 10.28
C GLU A 513 -16.40 7.41 9.09
N VAL A 514 -16.86 6.93 7.95
CA VAL A 514 -16.20 7.10 6.67
C VAL A 514 -17.27 7.51 5.69
N SER A 515 -16.96 8.45 4.80
CA SER A 515 -17.87 8.79 3.70
C SER A 515 -18.27 7.53 2.96
N ARG A 516 -19.57 7.39 2.66
CA ARG A 516 -20.09 6.33 1.80
C ARG A 516 -19.35 6.44 0.46
N ASN A 517 -18.38 5.54 0.24
CA ASN A 517 -17.44 5.68 -0.87
C ASN A 517 -18.15 5.26 -2.16
N ASP A 518 -19.08 6.07 -2.63
CA ASP A 518 -19.78 5.90 -3.91
C ASP A 518 -18.92 6.37 -5.09
N SER A 519 -17.65 6.69 -4.84
CA SER A 519 -16.68 7.24 -5.80
C SER A 519 -15.70 6.17 -6.30
N CYS A 520 -15.61 6.03 -7.62
CA CYS A 520 -14.58 5.23 -8.30
C CYS A 520 -13.18 5.85 -8.11
N PRO A 521 -12.10 5.05 -8.12
CA PRO A 521 -10.73 5.55 -8.03
C PRO A 521 -10.39 6.49 -9.20
N ASP A 522 -9.72 7.61 -8.92
CA ASP A 522 -9.31 8.55 -9.97
C ASP A 522 -8.23 7.94 -10.87
N LEU A 523 -8.41 8.08 -12.19
CA LEU A 523 -7.52 7.54 -13.21
C LEU A 523 -6.48 8.58 -13.64
N PRO A 524 -5.22 8.21 -13.88
CA PRO A 524 -4.17 9.15 -14.27
C PRO A 524 -4.46 9.83 -15.63
N GLU A 525 -3.87 11.00 -15.84
CA GLU A 525 -3.82 11.67 -17.14
C GLU A 525 -2.98 10.85 -18.14
N ILE A 526 -3.37 10.85 -19.41
CA ILE A 526 -2.68 10.10 -20.47
C ILE A 526 -1.69 11.01 -21.21
N GLN A 527 -0.56 10.46 -21.66
CA GLN A 527 0.44 11.24 -22.39
C GLN A 527 -0.06 11.61 -23.81
N ASN A 528 0.15 12.85 -24.22
CA ASN A 528 -0.30 13.42 -25.51
C ASN A 528 -1.83 13.32 -25.69
N GLY A 529 -2.57 13.54 -24.62
CA GLY A 529 -4.03 13.57 -24.61
C GLY A 529 -4.56 14.13 -23.29
N TRP A 530 -5.88 14.26 -23.20
CA TRP A 530 -6.57 14.84 -22.06
C TRP A 530 -7.85 14.06 -21.75
N LYS A 531 -8.37 14.21 -20.52
CA LYS A 531 -9.60 13.58 -20.06
C LYS A 531 -10.64 14.64 -19.67
N THR A 532 -11.91 14.38 -19.97
CA THR A 532 -13.05 15.16 -19.47
C THR A 532 -13.91 14.29 -18.56
N THR A 533 -14.35 14.83 -17.43
CA THR A 533 -15.32 14.16 -16.56
C THR A 533 -16.70 14.77 -16.73
N SER A 534 -17.73 13.93 -16.70
CA SER A 534 -19.13 14.37 -16.75
C SER A 534 -19.64 14.98 -15.45
N HIS A 535 -19.00 14.69 -14.32
CA HIS A 535 -19.39 15.12 -12.98
C HIS A 535 -18.15 15.58 -12.19
N VAL A 536 -18.35 16.47 -11.21
CA VAL A 536 -17.27 16.98 -10.32
C VAL A 536 -16.77 15.89 -9.36
N ALA A 537 -17.65 14.99 -8.94
CA ALA A 537 -17.32 13.79 -8.15
C ALA A 537 -17.43 12.53 -9.02
N LEU A 538 -16.50 11.58 -8.86
CA LEU A 538 -16.40 10.35 -9.67
C LEU A 538 -17.35 9.24 -9.19
N VAL A 539 -18.64 9.56 -9.07
CA VAL A 539 -19.67 8.68 -8.49
C VAL A 539 -20.17 7.60 -9.47
N ARG A 540 -20.98 6.64 -9.01
CA ARG A 540 -21.62 5.62 -9.87
C ARG A 540 -22.30 6.24 -11.09
N GLY A 541 -22.05 5.67 -12.27
CA GLY A 541 -22.57 6.18 -13.55
C GLY A 541 -21.80 7.38 -14.13
N ALA A 542 -20.82 7.93 -13.41
CA ALA A 542 -19.93 8.95 -13.96
C ALA A 542 -19.15 8.41 -15.16
N ARG A 543 -19.05 9.25 -16.19
CA ARG A 543 -18.31 9.00 -17.43
C ARG A 543 -17.06 9.85 -17.51
N ILE A 544 -15.95 9.21 -17.89
CA ILE A 544 -14.69 9.85 -18.28
C ILE A 544 -14.51 9.61 -19.77
N THR A 545 -14.28 10.69 -20.53
CA THR A 545 -14.01 10.64 -21.96
C THR A 545 -12.58 11.11 -22.22
N TYR A 546 -11.80 10.27 -22.90
CA TYR A 546 -10.41 10.54 -23.25
C TYR A 546 -10.31 11.01 -24.70
N GLN A 547 -9.43 11.99 -24.95
CA GLN A 547 -9.13 12.50 -26.29
C GLN A 547 -7.63 12.69 -26.45
N CYS A 548 -7.11 12.38 -27.63
CA CYS A 548 -5.69 12.56 -27.95
C CYS A 548 -5.41 13.92 -28.58
N ASP A 549 -4.18 14.40 -28.40
CA ASP A 549 -3.71 15.62 -29.02
C ASP A 549 -3.61 15.46 -30.55
N PRO A 550 -3.71 16.55 -31.35
CA PRO A 550 -3.61 16.48 -32.80
C PRO A 550 -2.34 15.77 -33.29
N GLY A 551 -2.50 14.74 -34.12
CA GLY A 551 -1.39 13.90 -34.62
C GLY A 551 -1.23 12.56 -33.87
N TYR A 552 -2.10 12.28 -32.90
CA TYR A 552 -2.19 11.02 -32.20
C TYR A 552 -3.58 10.40 -32.34
N ASP A 553 -3.64 9.07 -32.36
CA ASP A 553 -4.87 8.28 -32.43
C ASP A 553 -5.09 7.54 -31.10
N LEU A 554 -6.35 7.36 -30.70
CA LEU A 554 -6.72 6.79 -29.41
C LEU A 554 -6.84 5.27 -29.52
N VAL A 555 -5.97 4.55 -28.81
CA VAL A 555 -5.98 3.09 -28.76
C VAL A 555 -6.64 2.63 -27.45
N GLY A 556 -7.85 2.10 -27.56
CA GLY A 556 -8.65 1.60 -26.44
C GLY A 556 -10.08 2.14 -26.45
N ARG A 557 -10.74 2.12 -25.29
CA ARG A 557 -12.12 2.62 -25.16
C ARG A 557 -12.08 4.12 -24.86
N GLU A 558 -12.70 4.93 -25.73
CA GLU A 558 -12.76 6.39 -25.59
C GLU A 558 -13.47 6.85 -24.31
N THR A 559 -14.56 6.16 -23.94
CA THR A 559 -15.36 6.49 -22.74
C THR A 559 -15.36 5.36 -21.73
N LEU A 560 -14.99 5.67 -20.48
CA LEU A 560 -15.06 4.78 -19.33
C LEU A 560 -16.22 5.16 -18.43
N THR A 561 -16.93 4.16 -17.92
CA THR A 561 -18.10 4.31 -17.02
C THR A 561 -17.80 3.69 -15.67
N CYS A 562 -18.07 4.44 -14.59
CA CYS A 562 -18.01 3.93 -13.21
C CYS A 562 -19.18 2.97 -12.98
N GLN A 563 -18.87 1.69 -12.77
CA GLN A 563 -19.83 0.60 -12.64
C GLN A 563 -20.38 0.49 -11.20
N LEU A 564 -21.40 -0.36 -11.01
CA LEU A 564 -22.08 -0.55 -9.70
C LEU A 564 -21.13 -1.08 -8.60
N ASP A 565 -20.13 -1.84 -9.01
CA ASP A 565 -19.06 -2.42 -8.19
C ASP A 565 -17.92 -1.43 -7.87
N LEU A 566 -18.08 -0.15 -8.24
CA LEU A 566 -17.08 0.92 -8.06
C LEU A 566 -15.77 0.67 -8.84
N SER A 567 -15.82 -0.15 -9.89
CA SER A 567 -14.74 -0.33 -10.85
C SER A 567 -15.01 0.42 -12.16
N TRP A 568 -13.97 0.67 -12.95
CA TRP A 568 -14.12 1.25 -14.29
C TRP A 568 -14.40 0.14 -15.30
N SER A 569 -15.33 0.42 -16.23
CA SER A 569 -15.73 -0.54 -17.27
C SER A 569 -14.59 -1.14 -18.11
N SER A 570 -13.46 -0.46 -18.21
CA SER A 570 -12.24 -0.95 -18.87
C SER A 570 -11.00 -0.16 -18.40
N GLN A 571 -9.81 -0.61 -18.80
CA GLN A 571 -8.54 0.09 -18.52
C GLN A 571 -8.42 1.42 -19.32
N PRO A 572 -7.63 2.40 -18.85
CA PRO A 572 -7.41 3.66 -19.55
C PRO A 572 -6.79 3.46 -20.95
N PRO A 573 -7.28 4.17 -21.99
CA PRO A 573 -6.69 4.12 -23.33
C PRO A 573 -5.33 4.84 -23.36
N PHE A 574 -4.57 4.66 -24.43
CA PHE A 574 -3.34 5.42 -24.67
C PHE A 574 -3.30 6.01 -26.08
N CYS A 575 -2.59 7.13 -26.23
CA CYS A 575 -2.44 7.81 -27.51
C CYS A 575 -1.20 7.31 -28.26
N GLU A 576 -1.39 6.85 -29.49
CA GLU A 576 -0.34 6.43 -30.41
C GLU A 576 -0.13 7.49 -31.49
N LYS A 577 1.12 7.74 -31.90
CA LYS A 577 1.41 8.71 -32.96
C LYS A 577 0.92 8.18 -34.31
N ILE A 578 0.19 8.99 -35.07
CA ILE A 578 -0.25 8.62 -36.41
C ILE A 578 0.96 8.59 -37.35
N MET A 579 1.31 7.40 -37.85
CA MET A 579 2.47 7.17 -38.72
C MET A 579 2.09 6.82 -40.15
N TYR A 580 0.82 6.94 -40.53
CA TYR A 580 0.31 6.64 -41.87
C TYR A 580 -0.39 7.85 -42.48
N CYS A 581 -0.34 7.97 -43.81
CA CYS A 581 -1.12 8.95 -44.56
C CYS A 581 -2.46 8.33 -45.02
N SER A 582 -3.52 9.13 -45.11
CA SER A 582 -4.78 8.70 -45.74
C SER A 582 -4.56 8.36 -47.22
N ASP A 583 -5.29 7.38 -47.79
CA ASP A 583 -5.16 7.05 -49.23
C ASP A 583 -5.51 8.30 -50.08
N PRO A 584 -4.57 8.80 -50.91
CA PRO A 584 -4.80 9.99 -51.72
C PRO A 584 -5.78 9.76 -52.87
N GLY A 585 -6.11 8.50 -53.20
CA GLY A 585 -7.09 8.12 -54.23
C GLY A 585 -6.48 7.56 -55.53
N HIS A 586 -7.34 7.29 -56.50
CA HIS A 586 -6.99 6.77 -57.83
C HIS A 586 -7.02 7.89 -58.90
N VAL A 587 -6.21 7.75 -59.94
CA VAL A 587 -6.14 8.67 -61.08
C VAL A 587 -6.65 7.95 -62.32
N GLU A 588 -7.66 8.51 -62.98
CA GLU A 588 -8.25 7.96 -64.20
C GLU A 588 -7.21 7.79 -65.32
N HIS A 589 -7.31 6.69 -66.06
CA HIS A 589 -6.37 6.32 -67.13
C HIS A 589 -4.89 6.22 -66.69
N ALA A 590 -4.65 5.96 -65.40
CA ALA A 590 -3.32 5.74 -64.84
C ALA A 590 -3.24 4.44 -64.04
N SER A 591 -2.05 3.85 -63.99
CA SER A 591 -1.67 2.80 -63.05
C SER A 591 -0.92 3.41 -61.86
N ARG A 592 -1.16 2.90 -60.65
CA ARG A 592 -0.45 3.32 -59.43
C ARG A 592 0.39 2.16 -58.88
N THR A 593 1.66 2.41 -58.57
CA THR A 593 2.56 1.49 -57.90
C THR A 593 2.93 2.03 -56.53
N LEU A 594 2.72 1.22 -55.49
CA LEU A 594 3.04 1.58 -54.11
C LEU A 594 4.35 0.94 -53.67
N SER A 595 5.18 1.69 -52.95
CA SER A 595 6.37 1.12 -52.30
C SER A 595 6.02 0.28 -51.06
N ASP A 596 4.96 0.66 -50.33
CA ASP A 596 4.47 -0.05 -49.14
C ASP A 596 2.92 0.01 -49.14
N PRO A 597 2.20 -1.13 -49.02
CA PRO A 597 0.75 -1.15 -48.96
C PRO A 597 0.16 -0.50 -47.69
N LYS A 598 0.93 -0.31 -46.62
CA LYS A 598 0.46 0.26 -45.35
C LYS A 598 0.51 1.80 -45.28
N LEU A 599 0.94 2.47 -46.35
CA LEU A 599 0.96 3.94 -46.47
C LEU A 599 1.65 4.67 -45.30
N LEU A 600 2.68 4.05 -44.73
CA LEU A 600 3.47 4.62 -43.63
C LEU A 600 4.28 5.85 -44.10
N VAL A 601 4.70 6.71 -43.15
CA VAL A 601 5.63 7.82 -43.43
C VAL A 601 6.87 7.30 -44.16
N GLY A 602 7.19 7.90 -45.30
CA GLY A 602 8.23 7.45 -46.23
C GLY A 602 7.71 6.67 -47.44
N THR A 603 6.43 6.24 -47.43
CA THR A 603 5.82 5.56 -48.58
C THR A 603 5.75 6.49 -49.78
N THR A 604 6.15 5.98 -50.94
CA THR A 604 6.03 6.66 -52.23
C THR A 604 5.00 5.96 -53.11
N ILE A 605 4.08 6.73 -53.69
CA ILE A 605 3.16 6.25 -54.73
C ILE A 605 3.61 6.84 -56.05
N GLN A 606 3.88 5.98 -57.02
CA GLN A 606 4.25 6.37 -58.38
C GLN A 606 3.07 6.13 -59.33
N TYR A 607 2.72 7.15 -60.10
CA TYR A 607 1.66 7.11 -61.10
C TYR A 607 2.26 7.04 -62.50
N SER A 608 1.76 6.11 -63.32
CA SER A 608 2.12 5.96 -64.73
C SER A 608 0.85 5.95 -65.58
N CYS A 609 0.73 6.88 -66.52
CA CYS A 609 -0.40 6.93 -67.44
C CYS A 609 -0.43 5.70 -68.37
N ASN A 610 -1.64 5.29 -68.76
CA ASN A 610 -1.86 4.25 -69.75
C ASN A 610 -1.44 4.73 -71.15
N ALA A 611 -1.21 3.81 -72.09
CA ALA A 611 -0.79 4.15 -73.45
C ALA A 611 -1.76 5.16 -74.12
N GLY A 612 -1.21 6.25 -74.68
CA GLY A 612 -1.98 7.34 -75.31
C GLY A 612 -2.28 8.54 -74.40
N PHE A 613 -1.79 8.53 -73.16
CA PHE A 613 -1.96 9.63 -72.20
C PHE A 613 -0.59 10.08 -71.65
N ILE A 614 -0.42 11.39 -71.48
CA ILE A 614 0.75 12.02 -70.87
C ILE A 614 0.42 12.50 -69.46
N LEU A 615 1.38 12.34 -68.53
CA LEU A 615 1.22 12.71 -67.13
C LEU A 615 1.43 14.22 -66.93
N GLN A 616 0.43 14.89 -66.39
CA GLN A 616 0.47 16.28 -65.99
C GLN A 616 0.53 16.38 -64.46
N GLY A 617 1.73 16.68 -63.93
CA GLY A 617 2.00 16.80 -62.49
C GLY A 617 3.24 16.01 -62.06
N GLY A 618 3.44 15.89 -60.74
CA GLY A 618 4.50 15.05 -60.18
C GLY A 618 4.16 13.57 -60.30
N ALA A 619 5.03 12.77 -60.91
CA ALA A 619 4.83 11.33 -61.09
C ALA A 619 4.89 10.53 -59.79
N THR A 620 5.51 11.08 -58.75
CA THR A 620 5.68 10.42 -57.46
C THR A 620 5.23 11.34 -56.34
N ILE A 621 4.36 10.84 -55.47
CA ILE A 621 3.97 11.50 -54.22
C ILE A 621 4.53 10.72 -53.04
N THR A 622 4.98 11.42 -52.00
CA THR A 622 5.61 10.82 -50.82
C THR A 622 4.86 11.22 -49.56
N CYS A 623 4.59 10.25 -48.68
CA CYS A 623 4.02 10.53 -47.37
C CYS A 623 5.13 11.02 -46.44
N TYR A 624 5.00 12.22 -45.88
CA TYR A 624 5.98 12.75 -44.92
C TYR A 624 5.30 13.17 -43.62
N GLY A 625 6.02 12.98 -42.51
CA GLY A 625 5.54 13.38 -41.19
C GLY A 625 5.63 14.90 -41.00
N ARG A 626 4.61 15.49 -40.39
CA ARG A 626 4.59 16.89 -39.97
C ARG A 626 4.62 16.95 -38.44
N GLU A 627 5.47 17.80 -37.86
CA GLU A 627 5.49 18.06 -36.42
C GLU A 627 5.20 19.55 -36.14
N PRO A 628 4.06 19.91 -35.49
CA PRO A 628 2.94 19.06 -35.06
C PRO A 628 1.90 18.83 -36.17
N GLY A 629 1.29 17.64 -36.23
CA GLY A 629 0.16 17.34 -37.12
C GLY A 629 0.11 15.91 -37.64
N THR A 630 -0.91 15.61 -38.44
CA THR A 630 -1.02 14.34 -39.16
C THR A 630 -0.04 14.29 -40.34
N PRO A 631 0.51 13.11 -40.69
CA PRO A 631 1.28 12.93 -41.91
C PRO A 631 0.50 13.36 -43.15
N VAL A 632 1.19 14.01 -44.10
CA VAL A 632 0.59 14.54 -45.33
C VAL A 632 1.39 14.13 -46.56
N TRP A 633 0.71 14.10 -47.72
CA TRP A 633 1.35 13.87 -49.00
C TRP A 633 2.08 15.12 -49.50
N THR A 634 3.24 14.93 -50.14
CA THR A 634 4.06 16.01 -50.71
C THR A 634 3.33 16.88 -51.73
N SER A 635 2.40 16.31 -52.49
CA SER A 635 1.64 17.00 -53.53
C SER A 635 0.26 16.39 -53.75
N ARG A 636 -0.61 17.11 -54.48
CA ARG A 636 -1.93 16.61 -54.94
C ARG A 636 -1.76 15.54 -56.02
N LEU A 637 -2.82 14.77 -56.29
CA LEU A 637 -2.84 13.74 -57.34
C LEU A 637 -2.52 14.32 -58.73
N PRO A 638 -1.72 13.62 -59.57
CA PRO A 638 -1.47 14.00 -60.96
C PRO A 638 -2.67 13.68 -61.87
N HIS A 639 -2.70 14.23 -63.07
CA HIS A 639 -3.73 13.96 -64.08
C HIS A 639 -3.11 13.35 -65.36
N CYS A 640 -3.79 12.37 -65.96
CA CYS A 640 -3.41 11.81 -67.26
C CYS A 640 -4.26 12.46 -68.35
N VAL A 641 -3.63 13.19 -69.28
CA VAL A 641 -4.31 13.87 -70.39
C VAL A 641 -3.96 13.20 -71.72
N CYS A 642 -4.92 13.13 -72.65
CA CYS A 642 -4.71 12.46 -73.94
C CYS A 642 -3.60 13.14 -74.75
N GLU A 643 -2.75 12.33 -75.37
CA GLU A 643 -1.74 12.77 -76.32
C GLU A 643 -2.38 12.86 -77.72
N TYR A 644 -2.59 14.07 -78.28
CA TYR A 644 -3.06 14.21 -79.67
C TYR A 644 -1.98 14.85 -80.56
N LEU A 645 -1.57 14.11 -81.60
CA LEU A 645 -0.57 14.53 -82.60
C LEU A 645 -1.17 15.59 -83.54
N ASN A 646 -0.31 16.48 -84.04
CA ASN A 646 -0.67 17.51 -85.00
C ASN A 646 -1.42 16.91 -86.23
N PRO A 647 -2.61 17.42 -86.61
CA PRO A 647 -3.42 16.91 -87.73
C PRO A 647 -2.76 17.03 -89.12
N GLY A 648 -1.58 17.64 -89.21
CA GLY A 648 -0.81 17.78 -90.44
C GLY A 648 -0.85 19.22 -90.98
N LEU A 649 -0.27 19.43 -92.16
CA LEU A 649 -0.26 20.72 -92.85
C LEU A 649 -1.20 20.68 -94.06
N PRO A 650 -1.97 21.75 -94.33
CA PRO A 650 -2.77 21.84 -95.55
C PRO A 650 -1.86 21.93 -96.78
N GLU A 651 -2.25 21.26 -97.85
CA GLU A 651 -1.54 21.32 -99.14
C GLU A 651 -1.56 22.77 -99.66
N ASN A 652 -0.39 23.33 -99.98
CA ASN A 652 -0.20 24.76 -100.31
C ASN A 652 -0.52 25.76 -99.18
N GLY A 653 -0.36 25.36 -97.92
CA GLY A 653 -0.36 26.26 -96.77
C GLY A 653 0.63 25.88 -95.67
N TYR A 654 0.64 26.66 -94.59
CA TYR A 654 1.43 26.43 -93.39
C TYR A 654 0.63 26.72 -92.12
N GLN A 655 1.07 26.17 -91.00
CA GLN A 655 0.52 26.49 -89.67
C GLN A 655 1.34 27.60 -89.01
N ILE A 656 0.68 28.55 -88.36
CA ILE A 656 1.36 29.71 -87.74
C ILE A 656 2.26 29.28 -86.57
N LEU A 657 1.82 28.30 -85.79
CA LEU A 657 2.55 27.81 -84.63
C LEU A 657 2.51 26.28 -84.62
N SER A 658 3.64 25.65 -84.96
CA SER A 658 3.75 24.19 -84.94
C SER A 658 4.26 23.71 -83.58
N LYS A 659 3.38 23.11 -82.78
CA LYS A 659 3.75 22.28 -81.64
C LYS A 659 3.64 20.81 -82.00
N ARG A 660 4.46 19.98 -81.35
CA ARG A 660 4.38 18.52 -81.43
C ARG A 660 3.12 17.99 -80.72
N LEU A 661 2.62 18.73 -79.73
CA LEU A 661 1.54 18.36 -78.81
C LEU A 661 0.66 19.57 -78.55
N TYR A 662 -0.67 19.37 -78.50
CA TYR A 662 -1.67 20.41 -78.19
C TYR A 662 -2.55 19.99 -77.02
N LEU A 663 -2.83 20.92 -76.11
CA LEU A 663 -3.70 20.71 -74.95
C LEU A 663 -5.18 20.99 -75.30
N PRO A 664 -6.15 20.43 -74.56
CA PRO A 664 -7.57 20.75 -74.74
C PRO A 664 -7.84 22.25 -74.62
N GLY A 665 -8.59 22.82 -75.58
CA GLY A 665 -8.88 24.24 -75.67
C GLY A 665 -7.86 25.08 -76.46
N GLU A 666 -6.68 24.55 -76.79
CA GLU A 666 -5.74 25.24 -77.69
C GLU A 666 -6.25 25.22 -79.14
N SER A 667 -6.04 26.33 -79.86
CA SER A 667 -6.40 26.48 -81.28
C SER A 667 -5.18 26.43 -82.19
N LEU A 668 -5.26 25.60 -83.21
CA LEU A 668 -4.37 25.59 -84.37
C LEU A 668 -4.84 26.63 -85.38
N THR A 669 -3.95 27.43 -85.96
CA THR A 669 -4.30 28.41 -87.01
C THR A 669 -3.51 28.14 -88.28
N PHE A 670 -4.19 28.15 -89.42
CA PHE A 670 -3.63 27.85 -90.73
C PHE A 670 -3.66 29.06 -91.66
N VAL A 671 -2.66 29.16 -92.54
CA VAL A 671 -2.52 30.22 -93.53
C VAL A 671 -2.11 29.59 -94.87
N CYS A 672 -2.75 30.01 -95.95
CA CYS A 672 -2.42 29.56 -97.31
C CYS A 672 -1.27 30.38 -97.91
N TYR A 673 -0.50 29.79 -98.81
CA TYR A 673 0.51 30.53 -99.58
C TYR A 673 -0.16 31.50 -100.57
N GLN A 674 0.59 32.51 -101.00
CA GLN A 674 0.09 33.59 -101.86
C GLN A 674 -0.50 33.04 -103.17
N GLY A 675 -1.74 33.42 -103.50
CA GLY A 675 -2.49 32.94 -104.68
C GLY A 675 -3.50 31.82 -104.41
N TYR A 676 -3.63 31.38 -103.15
CA TYR A 676 -4.60 30.37 -102.71
C TYR A 676 -5.53 30.94 -101.64
N GLU A 677 -6.84 30.70 -101.76
CA GLU A 677 -7.82 31.05 -100.73
C GLU A 677 -8.05 29.88 -99.76
N LEU A 678 -8.18 30.20 -98.47
CA LEU A 678 -8.43 29.22 -97.41
C LEU A 678 -9.91 28.84 -97.39
N ILE A 679 -10.22 27.59 -97.67
CA ILE A 679 -11.56 27.02 -97.62
C ILE A 679 -11.66 26.15 -96.36
N GLY A 680 -12.39 26.63 -95.36
CA GLY A 680 -12.61 25.97 -94.07
C GLY A 680 -12.48 26.91 -92.87
N GLU A 681 -12.41 26.37 -91.65
CA GLU A 681 -12.12 27.17 -90.46
C GLU A 681 -10.63 27.56 -90.45
N VAL A 682 -10.36 28.87 -90.33
CA VAL A 682 -8.98 29.40 -90.23
C VAL A 682 -8.26 28.89 -88.98
N ALA A 683 -9.02 28.57 -87.92
CA ALA A 683 -8.49 27.98 -86.71
C ALA A 683 -9.41 26.89 -86.15
N ILE A 684 -8.85 25.71 -85.91
CA ILE A 684 -9.54 24.59 -85.29
C ILE A 684 -9.10 24.46 -83.83
N LYS A 685 -10.05 24.17 -82.92
CA LYS A 685 -9.81 24.04 -81.48
C LYS A 685 -9.85 22.58 -81.07
N CYS A 686 -8.99 22.18 -80.13
CA CYS A 686 -9.06 20.86 -79.52
C CYS A 686 -10.23 20.82 -78.53
N ILE A 687 -11.28 20.03 -78.83
CA ILE A 687 -12.46 19.86 -77.97
C ILE A 687 -12.33 18.57 -77.17
N LEU A 688 -12.58 18.66 -75.86
CA LEU A 688 -12.58 17.53 -74.93
C LEU A 688 -13.71 16.54 -75.27
N GLY A 689 -13.34 15.30 -75.59
CA GLY A 689 -14.24 14.19 -75.88
C GLY A 689 -13.56 12.83 -75.65
N SER A 690 -14.31 11.73 -75.76
CA SER A 690 -13.81 10.35 -75.62
C SER A 690 -13.99 9.60 -76.96
N PRO A 691 -13.09 9.71 -77.95
CA PRO A 691 -11.81 10.44 -77.98
C PRO A 691 -11.97 11.94 -78.25
N SER A 692 -10.95 12.73 -77.88
CA SER A 692 -10.92 14.18 -78.12
C SER A 692 -10.74 14.44 -79.62
N PHE A 693 -11.43 15.46 -80.14
CA PHE A 693 -11.52 15.74 -81.58
C PHE A 693 -11.27 17.23 -81.87
N TRP A 694 -10.80 17.52 -83.09
CA TRP A 694 -10.70 18.90 -83.57
C TRP A 694 -12.09 19.45 -83.89
N SER A 695 -12.34 20.72 -83.55
CA SER A 695 -13.61 21.40 -83.84
C SER A 695 -14.03 21.32 -85.31
N GLY A 696 -13.08 21.16 -86.22
CA GLY A 696 -13.30 21.00 -87.64
C GLY A 696 -12.19 20.21 -88.34
N PRO A 697 -12.40 19.82 -89.62
CA PRO A 697 -11.39 19.17 -90.45
C PRO A 697 -10.24 20.13 -90.84
N LEU A 698 -9.13 19.58 -91.33
CA LEU A 698 -8.00 20.36 -91.85
C LEU A 698 -8.48 21.27 -93.02
N PRO A 699 -8.23 22.60 -93.00
CA PRO A 699 -8.68 23.50 -94.06
C PRO A 699 -7.92 23.25 -95.37
N LEU A 700 -8.53 23.56 -96.51
CA LEU A 700 -7.94 23.38 -97.83
C LEU A 700 -7.55 24.72 -98.45
N CYS A 701 -6.36 24.82 -99.02
CA CYS A 701 -5.94 25.98 -99.79
C CYS A 701 -6.21 25.71 -101.28
N ARG A 702 -7.22 26.38 -101.86
CA ARG A 702 -7.57 26.21 -103.28
C ARG A 702 -7.11 27.43 -104.07
N GLY A 703 -6.41 27.21 -105.18
CA GLY A 703 -6.03 28.26 -106.11
C GLY A 703 -7.24 28.72 -106.93
N GLU A 704 -7.36 30.01 -107.19
CA GLU A 704 -8.37 30.54 -108.12
C GLU A 704 -8.12 30.00 -109.53
N VAL A 705 -9.07 29.23 -110.06
CA VAL A 705 -9.07 28.80 -111.46
C VAL A 705 -9.98 29.74 -112.25
N PHE A 706 -9.39 30.58 -113.09
CA PHE A 706 -10.10 31.35 -114.13
C PHE A 706 -10.81 30.39 -115.09
N ILE A 707 -12.13 30.52 -115.21
CA ILE A 707 -12.97 29.72 -116.12
C ILE A 707 -12.68 30.15 -117.56
N LEU A 708 -12.16 29.22 -118.39
CA LEU A 708 -12.18 29.30 -119.85
C LEU A 708 -13.53 28.73 -120.36
N GLN A 709 -14.30 29.54 -121.08
CA GLN A 709 -15.53 29.11 -121.79
C GLN A 709 -15.19 28.61 -123.22
N ASP A 710 -15.39 27.31 -123.40
CA ASP A 710 -15.71 26.44 -124.57
C ASP A 710 -15.64 26.87 -126.07
N LEU A 711 -15.02 25.94 -126.85
CA LEU A 711 -15.40 25.34 -128.17
C LEU A 711 -15.12 26.10 -129.51
N PRO A 712 -15.10 25.43 -130.71
CA PRO A 712 -15.32 24.00 -131.04
C PRO A 712 -14.32 23.34 -132.05
N LEU A 713 -14.54 22.03 -132.26
CA LEU A 713 -13.96 21.10 -133.26
C LEU A 713 -13.68 21.67 -134.67
N CYS A 714 -12.47 21.38 -135.19
CA CYS A 714 -12.24 20.72 -136.47
C CYS A 714 -10.83 20.10 -136.49
#